data_AF-A0A7S0M6P1-F1
#
_entry.id   AF-A0A7S0M6P1-F1
#
_cell.length_a   1.000
_cell.length_b   1.000
_cell.length_c   1.000
_cell.angle_alpha   90.00
_cell.angle_beta   90.00
_cell.angle_gamma   90.00
#
_symmetry.space_group_name_H-M   'P 1'
#
loop_
_entity.id
_entity.type
_entity.pdbx_description
1 polymer ?
#
loop_
_entity_poly.entity_id
_entity_poly.type
_entity_poly.pdbx_seq_one_letter_code
_entity_poly.pdbx_strand_id
1 'polypeptide(L)'
;MSCSRPVTVAATKLVFQLTAAAIALYFLYWAYASLSEAAAAGVFLPQPLAIRLSILGLRNTSATPAACNPLVFGLLRNGCPTSSSTNISRESNGSAVFVLPTSVLDSGANGYYLQISAGMPAARDPVLWTVEAQATEGGAWLPVGASVWRGQGEFSTYFPSLPFPTPESAVSTDLGVRVFVDRRPRWQWLLTDVGTYVVAGVGWGMYSAARMARRQLMAVRLLSMLFSCNSGLQAVAAVGYCVAGDWRAGVEAWMNCAAVVGMAAVLVINERFVINGLIIFGGITLLTQVVQHTVLYEDPNRLGGAVLTSSGCIALLFTVGLVVFHHRALMQAHLLVLADKERYDCVWTTTFANCTESIAITNLVQLVRELSVQLTTRPVQLNRARGAFAVSFAAFMQGGSGTGLRRKSVAGRLSRVISRASSVASESDNHSTSASASLPAWAGLLDCGVEGILNNLHPVDSLDQLYCQAIALSPILIAKVQGWANASGGCFCSANEELEEVEQKEGAKEMQGCVSNAVGCDNVQCEAVGALPEGFVKWADIQEDELLEGGRVRWANVKSVERSIEKSTRSYGKDVSHLVDICRQSIYFSSVAGVAACLASISNDPDVRLARIKNRFDPDLDSAESAGYRNLAINLRLDTAETRALGVEIHVCEVQILLLHMAAIKNNEGHKKYILFRNLRGE
;
A
#
# COMPACT_ATOMS: atom_id res chain seq x y z
N MET A 1 0.30 9.23 -6.70
CA MET A 1 0.73 8.26 -5.67
C MET A 1 -0.50 7.66 -5.01
N SER A 2 -1.11 6.62 -5.61
CA SER A 2 -2.26 5.88 -5.04
C SER A 2 -2.74 4.82 -6.04
N CYS A 3 -1.93 3.78 -6.30
CA CYS A 3 -2.39 2.63 -7.07
C CYS A 3 -1.72 1.35 -6.57
N SER A 4 -2.27 0.80 -5.51
CA SER A 4 -2.25 -0.64 -5.22
C SER A 4 -3.43 -1.01 -4.30
N ARG A 5 -4.65 -0.73 -4.79
CA ARG A 5 -5.89 -1.31 -4.24
C ARG A 5 -5.88 -2.84 -4.02
N PRO A 6 -5.14 -3.68 -4.76
CA PRO A 6 -5.21 -5.14 -4.57
C PRO A 6 -4.69 -5.60 -3.20
N VAL A 7 -3.56 -5.04 -2.76
CA VAL A 7 -3.00 -5.33 -1.42
C VAL A 7 -3.89 -4.71 -0.34
N THR A 8 -4.46 -3.52 -0.60
CA THR A 8 -5.38 -2.89 0.34
C THR A 8 -6.70 -3.64 0.48
N VAL A 9 -7.26 -4.22 -0.59
CA VAL A 9 -8.46 -5.08 -0.56
C VAL A 9 -8.15 -6.44 0.07
N ALA A 10 -7.02 -7.08 -0.28
CA ALA A 10 -6.60 -8.34 0.33
C ALA A 10 -6.40 -8.19 1.84
N ALA A 11 -5.76 -7.11 2.27
CA ALA A 11 -5.52 -6.88 3.68
C ALA A 11 -6.71 -6.24 4.44
N THR A 12 -7.82 -5.87 3.77
CA THR A 12 -9.12 -5.64 4.44
C THR A 12 -9.89 -6.94 4.70
N LYS A 13 -9.48 -8.07 4.11
CA LYS A 13 -10.14 -9.34 4.41
C LYS A 13 -9.84 -9.74 5.85
N LEU A 14 -10.88 -10.22 6.54
CA LEU A 14 -10.81 -10.70 7.92
C LEU A 14 -9.64 -11.68 8.13
N VAL A 15 -9.38 -12.55 7.15
CA VAL A 15 -8.26 -13.51 7.21
C VAL A 15 -6.92 -12.82 7.45
N PHE A 16 -6.60 -11.76 6.72
CA PHE A 16 -5.33 -11.05 6.90
C PHE A 16 -5.27 -10.34 8.26
N GLN A 17 -6.38 -9.78 8.74
CA GLN A 17 -6.46 -9.15 10.05
C GLN A 17 -6.26 -10.17 11.18
N LEU A 18 -6.88 -11.36 11.07
CA LEU A 18 -6.69 -12.46 12.00
C LEU A 18 -5.25 -12.97 11.96
N THR A 19 -4.63 -13.07 10.79
CA THR A 19 -3.21 -13.43 10.67
C THR A 19 -2.31 -12.40 11.34
N ALA A 20 -2.52 -11.11 11.10
CA ALA A 20 -1.73 -10.05 11.73
C ALA A 20 -1.91 -10.02 13.26
N ALA A 21 -3.14 -10.26 13.76
CA ALA A 21 -3.41 -10.39 15.18
C ALA A 21 -2.74 -11.63 15.79
N ALA A 22 -2.76 -12.77 15.09
CA ALA A 22 -2.07 -13.98 15.52
C ALA A 22 -0.56 -13.79 15.59
N ILE A 23 0.03 -13.11 14.60
CA ILE A 23 1.46 -12.73 14.61
C ILE A 23 1.76 -11.81 15.81
N ALA A 24 0.90 -10.83 16.10
CA ALA A 24 1.06 -9.95 17.25
C ALA A 24 1.01 -10.73 18.59
N LEU A 25 0.04 -11.62 18.75
CA LEU A 25 -0.07 -12.48 19.94
C LEU A 25 1.12 -13.42 20.09
N TYR A 26 1.63 -13.96 18.98
CA TYR A 26 2.83 -14.79 18.97
C TYR A 26 4.06 -14.01 19.48
N PHE A 27 4.27 -12.79 18.99
CA PHE A 27 5.36 -11.95 19.49
C PHE A 27 5.20 -11.56 20.96
N LEU A 28 3.98 -11.24 21.40
CA LEU A 28 3.70 -10.94 22.81
C LEU A 28 3.91 -12.17 23.72
N TYR A 29 3.56 -13.36 23.24
CA TYR A 29 3.84 -14.61 23.95
C TYR A 29 5.34 -14.81 24.15
N TRP A 30 6.15 -14.59 23.11
CA TRP A 30 7.61 -14.69 23.23
C TRP A 30 8.19 -13.62 24.15
N ALA A 31 7.68 -12.38 24.09
CA ALA A 31 8.07 -11.34 25.04
C ALA A 31 7.80 -11.77 26.50
N TYR A 32 6.62 -12.35 26.75
CA TYR A 32 6.24 -12.87 28.06
C TYR A 32 7.11 -14.05 28.50
N ALA A 33 7.35 -15.02 27.61
CA ALA A 33 8.19 -16.19 27.89
C ALA A 33 9.62 -15.76 28.25
N SER A 34 10.22 -14.85 27.47
CA SER A 34 11.50 -14.25 27.80
C SER A 34 11.46 -13.56 29.16
N LEU A 35 10.46 -12.69 29.41
CA LEU A 35 10.35 -11.98 30.69
C LEU A 35 10.25 -12.94 31.89
N SER A 36 9.51 -14.05 31.73
CA SER A 36 9.36 -15.10 32.73
C SER A 36 10.69 -15.83 32.98
N GLU A 37 11.44 -16.14 31.92
CA GLU A 37 12.76 -16.76 32.02
C GLU A 37 13.76 -15.83 32.72
N ALA A 38 13.74 -14.54 32.41
CA ALA A 38 14.55 -13.54 33.11
C ALA A 38 14.15 -13.38 34.59
N ALA A 39 12.85 -13.45 34.89
CA ALA A 39 12.37 -13.44 36.27
C ALA A 39 12.85 -14.68 37.04
N ALA A 40 12.76 -15.87 36.44
CA ALA A 40 13.24 -17.13 37.01
C ALA A 40 14.77 -17.14 37.20
N ALA A 41 15.52 -16.60 36.23
CA ALA A 41 16.97 -16.44 36.30
C ALA A 41 17.44 -15.36 37.30
N GLY A 42 16.52 -14.73 38.04
CA GLY A 42 16.87 -13.70 39.02
C GLY A 42 17.49 -12.44 38.39
N VAL A 43 17.20 -12.15 37.11
CA VAL A 43 17.70 -10.94 36.42
C VAL A 43 17.28 -9.68 37.18
N PHE A 44 16.16 -9.73 37.91
CA PHE A 44 15.63 -8.60 38.67
C PHE A 44 16.04 -8.56 40.16
N LEU A 45 16.71 -9.60 40.69
CA LEU A 45 17.13 -9.65 42.10
C LEU A 45 18.60 -10.08 42.20
N PRO A 46 19.50 -9.27 42.79
CA PRO A 46 20.88 -9.67 43.02
C PRO A 46 20.94 -10.76 44.11
N GLN A 47 20.79 -12.02 43.73
CA GLN A 47 21.00 -13.17 44.61
C GLN A 47 22.51 -13.43 44.74
N PRO A 48 23.11 -13.30 45.93
CA PRO A 48 24.54 -13.52 46.10
C PRO A 48 24.92 -14.95 45.68
N LEU A 49 26.03 -15.09 44.95
CA LEU A 49 26.47 -16.41 44.48
C LEU A 49 27.20 -17.13 45.61
N ALA A 50 26.61 -18.20 46.12
CA ALA A 50 27.30 -19.11 47.01
C ALA A 50 28.16 -20.08 46.19
N ILE A 51 29.45 -20.12 46.48
CA ILE A 51 30.45 -21.00 45.88
C ILE A 51 30.99 -21.93 46.96
N ARG A 52 30.95 -23.24 46.73
CA ARG A 52 31.52 -24.26 47.60
C ARG A 52 32.82 -24.75 47.00
N LEU A 53 33.92 -24.55 47.72
CA LEU A 53 35.22 -25.14 47.44
C LEU A 53 35.37 -26.41 48.26
N SER A 54 35.54 -27.54 47.58
CA SER A 54 35.81 -28.84 48.20
C SER A 54 37.24 -29.25 47.86
N ILE A 55 38.11 -29.33 48.87
CA ILE A 55 39.50 -29.74 48.68
C ILE A 55 39.55 -31.26 48.73
N LEU A 56 39.94 -31.89 47.64
CA LEU A 56 39.98 -33.34 47.47
C LEU A 56 41.36 -33.94 47.79
N GLY A 57 42.43 -33.14 47.74
CA GLY A 57 43.80 -33.64 47.96
C GLY A 57 44.84 -32.54 48.17
N LEU A 58 45.80 -32.84 49.04
CA LEU A 58 46.93 -31.98 49.39
C LEU A 58 48.24 -32.48 48.74
N ARG A 59 49.22 -31.60 48.60
CA ARG A 59 50.51 -31.89 47.96
C ARG A 59 51.23 -33.10 48.57
N ASN A 60 51.11 -33.33 49.87
CA ASN A 60 51.74 -34.45 50.59
C ASN A 60 50.95 -35.77 50.57
N THR A 61 49.94 -35.89 49.71
CA THR A 61 49.05 -37.06 49.55
C THR A 61 48.37 -37.58 50.83
N SER A 62 48.47 -36.85 51.95
CA SER A 62 47.83 -37.24 53.21
C SER A 62 46.31 -37.06 53.08
N ALA A 63 45.57 -38.16 53.26
CA ALA A 63 44.17 -38.32 52.87
C ALA A 63 43.14 -37.58 53.76
N THR A 64 43.51 -36.46 54.40
CA THR A 64 42.57 -35.69 55.24
C THR A 64 42.34 -34.28 54.68
N PRO A 65 41.25 -34.07 53.91
CA PRO A 65 40.78 -32.77 53.41
C PRO A 65 40.68 -31.66 54.46
N ALA A 66 40.42 -32.03 55.72
CA ALA A 66 40.12 -31.12 56.82
C ALA A 66 41.27 -30.18 57.23
N ALA A 67 42.49 -30.35 56.69
CA ALA A 67 43.67 -29.61 57.13
C ALA A 67 43.94 -28.30 56.35
N CYS A 68 43.24 -28.03 55.25
CA CYS A 68 43.44 -26.79 54.49
C CYS A 68 42.40 -25.75 54.92
N ASN A 69 42.89 -24.63 55.45
CA ASN A 69 42.10 -23.47 55.85
C ASN A 69 42.29 -22.36 54.82
N PRO A 70 41.53 -22.33 53.72
CA PRO A 70 41.55 -21.19 52.82
C PRO A 70 41.05 -19.96 53.59
N LEU A 71 41.77 -18.85 53.47
CA LEU A 71 41.44 -17.56 54.08
C LEU A 71 40.64 -16.69 53.12
N VAL A 72 40.92 -16.82 51.83
CA VAL A 72 40.30 -16.02 50.77
C VAL A 72 40.11 -16.91 49.55
N PHE A 73 38.91 -16.87 48.98
CA PHE A 73 38.65 -17.34 47.64
C PHE A 73 38.22 -16.13 46.80
N GLY A 74 38.77 -16.04 45.60
CA GLY A 74 38.46 -14.95 44.70
C GLY A 74 38.54 -15.34 43.24
N LEU A 75 38.06 -14.44 42.40
CA LEU A 75 38.07 -14.60 40.96
C LEU A 75 39.25 -13.85 40.35
N LEU A 76 39.81 -14.40 39.28
CA LEU A 76 40.84 -13.78 38.45
C LEU A 76 40.23 -13.36 37.10
N ARG A 77 40.67 -12.22 36.58
CA ARG A 77 40.52 -11.83 35.19
C ARG A 77 41.90 -11.55 34.61
N ASN A 78 42.30 -12.33 33.62
CA ASN A 78 43.62 -12.24 32.97
C ASN A 78 44.78 -12.25 33.98
N GLY A 79 44.68 -13.11 35.01
CA GLY A 79 45.68 -13.25 36.07
C GLY A 79 45.58 -12.20 37.19
N CYS A 80 44.72 -11.19 37.07
CA CYS A 80 44.52 -10.18 38.11
C CYS A 80 43.32 -10.52 39.00
N PRO A 81 43.45 -10.48 40.34
CA PRO A 81 42.32 -10.58 41.27
C PRO A 81 41.26 -9.50 40.98
N THR A 82 40.01 -9.89 40.70
CA THR A 82 38.91 -8.95 40.51
C THR A 82 38.05 -8.78 41.75
N SER A 83 38.02 -9.81 42.60
CA SER A 83 37.11 -9.89 43.72
C SER A 83 37.47 -11.06 44.63
N SER A 84 37.12 -10.93 45.90
CA SER A 84 37.25 -12.01 46.87
C SER A 84 36.13 -11.98 47.88
N SER A 85 35.89 -13.14 48.49
CA SER A 85 35.11 -13.25 49.70
C SER A 85 35.99 -13.72 50.85
N THR A 86 35.89 -13.00 51.97
CA THR A 86 36.40 -13.42 53.27
C THR A 86 35.31 -14.03 54.15
N ASN A 87 34.05 -13.99 53.69
CA ASN A 87 32.92 -14.58 54.41
C ASN A 87 32.85 -16.07 54.10
N ILE A 88 33.50 -16.85 54.96
CA ILE A 88 33.63 -18.30 54.81
C ILE A 88 32.69 -18.99 55.80
N SER A 89 31.67 -19.65 55.28
CA SER A 89 30.94 -20.68 56.01
C SER A 89 31.62 -22.02 55.78
N ARG A 90 31.73 -22.86 56.82
CA ARG A 90 32.32 -24.19 56.69
C ARG A 90 31.27 -25.26 56.88
N GLU A 91 31.30 -26.24 56.00
CA GLU A 91 30.45 -27.40 56.10
C GLU A 91 31.14 -28.52 56.89
N SER A 92 30.34 -29.44 57.45
CA SER A 92 30.83 -30.57 58.24
C SER A 92 31.71 -31.54 57.44
N ASN A 93 31.59 -31.55 56.11
CA ASN A 93 32.42 -32.34 55.20
C ASN A 93 33.81 -31.71 54.94
N GLY A 94 34.10 -30.53 55.51
CA GLY A 94 35.35 -29.81 55.31
C GLY A 94 35.36 -28.84 54.11
N SER A 95 34.28 -28.74 53.35
CA SER A 95 34.14 -27.77 52.26
C SER A 95 33.96 -26.35 52.80
N ALA A 96 34.49 -25.37 52.06
CA ALA A 96 34.38 -23.95 52.37
C ALA A 96 33.38 -23.31 51.41
N VAL A 97 32.33 -22.69 51.96
CA VAL A 97 31.32 -21.95 51.21
C VAL A 97 31.62 -20.46 51.31
N PHE A 98 31.84 -19.85 50.15
CA PHE A 98 32.11 -18.44 49.95
C PHE A 98 30.88 -17.79 49.34
N VAL A 99 30.45 -16.67 49.92
CA VAL A 99 29.38 -15.87 49.32
C VAL A 99 30.04 -14.71 48.58
N LEU A 100 29.98 -14.75 47.24
CA LEU A 100 30.49 -13.66 46.40
C LEU A 100 29.35 -12.67 46.10
N PRO A 101 29.64 -11.35 46.13
CA PRO A 101 28.69 -10.35 45.64
C PRO A 101 28.38 -10.59 44.17
N THR A 102 27.13 -10.39 43.75
CA THR A 102 26.72 -10.58 42.34
C THR A 102 27.48 -9.73 41.34
N SER A 103 27.95 -8.55 41.75
CA SER A 103 28.79 -7.66 40.91
C SER A 103 30.09 -8.31 40.44
N VAL A 104 30.51 -9.40 41.07
CA VAL A 104 31.73 -10.14 40.77
C VAL A 104 31.58 -11.01 39.51
N LEU A 105 30.39 -11.54 39.23
CA LEU A 105 30.14 -12.35 38.05
C LEU A 105 30.22 -11.53 36.75
N ASP A 106 29.84 -10.25 36.83
CA ASP A 106 29.94 -9.30 35.71
C ASP A 106 31.40 -8.90 35.40
N SER A 107 32.35 -9.28 36.25
CA SER A 107 33.77 -8.93 36.08
C SER A 107 34.46 -9.63 34.91
N GLY A 108 33.81 -10.61 34.26
CA GLY A 108 34.41 -11.36 33.15
C GLY A 108 35.58 -12.25 33.59
N ALA A 109 35.51 -12.77 34.81
CA ALA A 109 36.54 -13.64 35.37
C ALA A 109 36.79 -14.88 34.50
N ASN A 110 38.05 -15.25 34.35
CA ASN A 110 38.53 -16.42 33.62
C ASN A 110 39.41 -17.34 34.48
N GLY A 111 39.47 -17.10 35.80
CA GLY A 111 40.17 -17.99 36.72
C GLY A 111 39.72 -17.82 38.16
N TYR A 112 40.29 -18.64 39.04
CA TYR A 112 40.08 -18.61 40.47
C TYR A 112 41.43 -18.49 41.17
N TYR A 113 41.46 -17.84 42.33
CA TYR A 113 42.62 -17.89 43.19
C TYR A 113 42.22 -18.23 44.63
N LEU A 114 43.15 -18.88 45.31
CA LEU A 114 43.01 -19.28 46.70
C LEU A 114 44.16 -18.68 47.50
N GLN A 115 43.83 -17.98 48.57
CA GLN A 115 44.82 -17.53 49.55
C GLN A 115 44.75 -18.44 50.77
N ILE A 116 45.85 -19.12 51.06
CA ILE A 116 46.03 -19.94 52.25
C ILE A 116 46.85 -19.17 53.30
N SER A 117 46.76 -19.59 54.57
CA SER A 117 47.50 -18.95 55.67
C SER A 117 49.01 -19.05 55.48
N ALA A 118 49.74 -17.94 55.69
CA ALA A 118 51.19 -17.83 55.47
C ALA A 118 52.04 -18.78 56.34
N GLY A 119 51.47 -19.36 57.40
CA GLY A 119 52.14 -20.35 58.26
C GLY A 119 51.89 -21.81 57.85
N MET A 120 51.18 -22.06 56.76
CA MET A 120 50.86 -23.41 56.32
C MET A 120 52.07 -24.04 55.59
N PRO A 121 52.57 -25.23 56.00
CA PRO A 121 53.64 -25.90 55.28
C PRO A 121 53.22 -26.20 53.83
N ALA A 122 54.12 -26.02 52.86
CA ALA A 122 53.84 -26.30 51.44
C ALA A 122 53.32 -27.73 51.17
N ALA A 123 53.65 -28.67 52.06
CA ALA A 123 53.10 -30.02 52.10
C ALA A 123 51.55 -30.07 52.18
N ARG A 124 50.92 -29.02 52.72
CA ARG A 124 49.47 -28.88 52.87
C ARG A 124 48.83 -27.97 51.82
N ASP A 125 49.55 -27.62 50.75
CA ASP A 125 48.96 -26.91 49.62
C ASP A 125 47.85 -27.77 48.99
N PRO A 126 46.66 -27.20 48.73
CA PRO A 126 45.62 -27.91 48.01
C PRO A 126 46.01 -28.06 46.54
N VAL A 127 46.15 -29.31 46.09
CA VAL A 127 46.52 -29.64 44.70
C VAL A 127 45.33 -30.23 43.94
N LEU A 128 44.40 -30.87 44.65
CA LEU A 128 43.17 -31.40 44.10
C LEU A 128 41.98 -30.72 44.76
N TRP A 129 41.13 -30.05 44.00
CA TRP A 129 39.92 -29.38 44.50
C TRP A 129 38.82 -29.32 43.45
N THR A 130 37.57 -29.17 43.90
CA THR A 130 36.40 -28.84 43.08
C THR A 130 35.75 -27.57 43.59
N VAL A 131 35.19 -26.79 42.67
CA VAL A 131 34.41 -25.58 42.93
C VAL A 131 33.02 -25.87 42.41
N GLU A 132 32.03 -25.77 43.28
CA GLU A 132 30.62 -25.89 42.96
C GLU A 132 29.94 -24.54 43.20
N ALA A 133 28.96 -24.18 42.39
CA ALA A 133 28.11 -23.00 42.61
C ALA A 133 26.71 -23.46 42.98
N GLN A 134 26.07 -22.77 43.92
CA GLN A 134 24.69 -23.07 44.27
C GLN A 134 23.77 -22.55 43.15
N ALA A 135 22.99 -23.45 42.56
CA ALA A 135 21.96 -23.09 41.60
C ALA A 135 20.90 -22.21 42.28
N THR A 136 20.48 -21.15 41.58
CA THR A 136 19.44 -20.22 42.06
C THR A 136 18.09 -20.91 42.30
N GLU A 137 17.83 -22.02 41.60
CA GLU A 137 16.64 -22.84 41.79
C GLU A 137 16.98 -24.17 42.47
N GLY A 138 16.36 -24.44 43.63
CA GLY A 138 16.44 -25.72 44.32
C GLY A 138 17.67 -25.93 45.22
N GLY A 139 18.60 -24.97 45.29
CA GLY A 139 19.74 -25.00 46.22
C GLY A 139 20.76 -26.12 45.95
N ALA A 140 20.64 -26.81 44.82
CA ALA A 140 21.57 -27.84 44.39
C ALA A 140 22.93 -27.23 44.01
N TRP A 141 24.00 -27.97 44.29
CA TRP A 141 25.37 -27.55 43.98
C TRP A 141 25.78 -28.10 42.62
N LEU A 142 26.19 -27.21 41.71
CA LEU A 142 26.61 -27.56 40.36
C LEU A 142 28.13 -27.35 40.22
N PRO A 143 28.91 -28.32 39.72
CA PRO A 143 30.35 -28.16 39.55
C PRO A 143 30.64 -27.10 38.47
N VAL A 144 31.43 -26.08 38.84
CA VAL A 144 31.84 -24.97 37.96
C VAL A 144 33.35 -24.89 37.75
N GLY A 145 34.14 -25.68 38.50
CA GLY A 145 35.59 -25.77 38.31
C GLY A 145 36.21 -26.92 39.10
N ALA A 146 37.41 -27.34 38.71
CA ALA A 146 38.23 -28.29 39.45
C ALA A 146 39.71 -28.11 39.07
N SER A 147 40.65 -28.45 39.96
CA SER A 147 42.08 -28.41 39.63
C SER A 147 42.58 -29.58 38.79
N VAL A 148 41.83 -30.68 38.75
CA VAL A 148 42.04 -31.81 37.83
C VAL A 148 40.67 -32.29 37.39
N TRP A 149 40.45 -32.37 36.08
CA TRP A 149 39.13 -32.67 35.53
C TRP A 149 38.73 -34.13 35.80
N ARG A 150 37.51 -34.34 36.33
CA ARG A 150 36.88 -35.65 36.52
C ARG A 150 35.82 -35.81 35.43
N GLY A 151 36.15 -36.51 34.35
CA GLY A 151 35.17 -36.80 33.30
C GLY A 151 34.13 -37.80 33.77
N GLN A 152 32.85 -37.41 33.72
CA GLN A 152 31.75 -38.37 33.77
C GLN A 152 31.63 -39.03 32.40
N GLY A 153 32.16 -40.25 32.29
CA GLY A 153 32.09 -41.10 31.11
C GLY A 153 33.16 -42.19 31.22
N GLU A 154 32.73 -43.45 31.22
CA GLU A 154 33.52 -44.65 31.47
C GLU A 154 34.78 -44.75 30.60
N PHE A 155 35.91 -44.20 31.05
CA PHE A 155 37.29 -44.70 30.85
C PHE A 155 38.22 -43.82 31.69
N SER A 156 38.64 -44.35 32.84
CA SER A 156 39.58 -43.69 33.73
C SER A 156 41.02 -43.85 33.23
N THR A 157 41.63 -42.79 32.72
CA THR A 157 43.10 -42.66 32.72
C THR A 157 43.52 -41.81 33.92
N TYR A 158 44.05 -42.49 34.94
CA TYR A 158 44.95 -41.87 35.91
C TYR A 158 46.14 -41.29 35.15
N PHE A 159 46.44 -39.99 35.33
CA PHE A 159 47.75 -39.44 34.99
C PHE A 159 48.59 -39.36 36.28
N PRO A 160 49.38 -40.39 36.62
CA PRO A 160 50.50 -40.19 37.53
C PRO A 160 51.58 -39.43 36.74
N SER A 161 52.11 -38.36 37.31
CA SER A 161 53.21 -37.53 36.78
C SER A 161 52.88 -36.61 35.59
N LEU A 162 52.32 -35.44 35.88
CA LEU A 162 52.77 -34.22 35.21
C LEU A 162 53.61 -33.42 36.21
N PRO A 163 54.85 -33.02 35.89
CA PRO A 163 55.60 -32.09 36.72
C PRO A 163 54.81 -30.79 36.83
N PHE A 164 54.79 -30.21 38.03
CA PHE A 164 54.21 -28.88 38.24
C PHE A 164 54.73 -27.92 37.17
N PRO A 165 53.87 -27.10 36.53
CA PRO A 165 54.36 -26.01 35.71
C PRO A 165 55.25 -25.13 36.61
N THR A 166 56.48 -24.90 36.17
CA THR A 166 57.35 -23.89 36.76
C THR A 166 56.67 -22.52 36.65
N PRO A 167 57.02 -21.54 37.50
CA PRO A 167 56.34 -20.24 37.55
C PRO A 167 56.29 -19.46 36.23
N GLU A 168 57.01 -19.90 35.19
CA GLU A 168 57.10 -19.24 33.89
C GLU A 168 56.15 -19.80 32.83
N SER A 169 55.50 -20.95 33.04
CA SER A 169 54.47 -21.47 32.13
C SER A 169 53.08 -21.30 32.73
N ALA A 170 52.56 -20.07 32.63
CA ALA A 170 51.13 -19.81 32.70
C ALA A 170 50.46 -20.56 31.53
N VAL A 171 50.18 -21.85 31.73
CA VAL A 171 49.28 -22.60 30.86
C VAL A 171 47.92 -21.95 31.03
N SER A 172 47.59 -21.08 30.08
CA SER A 172 46.22 -20.64 29.80
C SER A 172 45.39 -21.88 29.49
N THR A 173 44.87 -22.55 30.52
CA THR A 173 43.83 -23.55 30.36
C THR A 173 42.54 -22.81 30.02
N ASP A 174 42.40 -22.49 28.74
CA ASP A 174 41.23 -21.87 28.12
C ASP A 174 40.07 -22.89 27.97
N LEU A 175 39.93 -23.79 28.93
CA LEU A 175 38.84 -24.77 29.00
C LEU A 175 37.83 -24.31 30.05
N GLY A 176 37.13 -23.24 29.71
CA GLY A 176 35.87 -22.91 30.36
C GLY A 176 34.89 -24.05 30.14
N VAL A 177 34.44 -24.69 31.21
CA VAL A 177 33.08 -25.22 31.23
C VAL A 177 32.19 -24.03 30.88
N ARG A 178 31.82 -23.90 29.61
CA ARG A 178 30.85 -22.92 29.15
C ARG A 178 29.49 -23.38 29.67
N VAL A 179 29.28 -23.24 30.98
CA VAL A 179 28.00 -22.72 31.42
C VAL A 179 27.89 -21.43 30.62
N PHE A 180 27.04 -21.43 29.59
CA PHE A 180 26.66 -20.21 28.92
C PHE A 180 25.88 -19.38 29.96
N VAL A 181 26.62 -18.85 30.94
CA VAL A 181 26.20 -17.65 31.64
C VAL A 181 26.19 -16.65 30.51
N ASP A 182 24.99 -16.36 30.04
CA ASP A 182 24.75 -15.34 29.06
C ASP A 182 25.51 -14.09 29.50
N ARG A 183 26.62 -13.80 28.82
CA ARG A 183 27.53 -12.70 29.20
C ARG A 183 26.91 -11.34 28.90
N ARG A 184 25.68 -11.33 28.36
CA ARG A 184 24.90 -10.14 28.13
C ARG A 184 24.71 -9.39 29.45
N PRO A 185 25.13 -8.11 29.52
CA PRO A 185 24.62 -7.21 30.53
C PRO A 185 23.09 -7.31 30.58
N ARG A 186 22.52 -7.41 31.78
CA ARG A 186 21.08 -7.63 31.98
C ARG A 186 20.20 -6.62 31.22
N TRP A 187 20.64 -5.36 31.15
CA TRP A 187 19.96 -4.31 30.41
C TRP A 187 19.92 -4.58 28.91
N GLN A 188 20.95 -5.21 28.36
CA GLN A 188 21.10 -5.50 26.94
C GLN A 188 20.16 -6.64 26.51
N TRP A 189 20.04 -7.68 27.34
CA TRP A 189 19.06 -8.76 27.16
C TRP A 189 17.61 -8.21 27.18
N LEU A 190 17.30 -7.32 28.13
CA LEU A 190 16.02 -6.62 28.20
C LEU A 190 15.75 -5.77 26.95
N LEU A 191 16.77 -5.08 26.44
CA LEU A 191 16.65 -4.23 25.27
C LEU A 191 16.43 -5.05 23.98
N THR A 192 17.18 -6.14 23.80
CA THR A 192 17.15 -6.92 22.56
C THR A 192 16.00 -7.88 22.50
N ASP A 193 15.74 -8.65 23.55
CA ASP A 193 14.80 -9.77 23.45
C ASP A 193 13.40 -9.25 23.78
N VAL A 194 13.23 -8.66 24.96
CA VAL A 194 11.93 -8.10 25.37
C VAL A 194 11.58 -6.85 24.55
N GLY A 195 12.51 -5.92 24.38
CA GLY A 195 12.27 -4.68 23.63
C GLY A 195 11.84 -4.93 22.18
N THR A 196 12.55 -5.82 21.47
CA THR A 196 12.21 -6.18 20.07
C THR A 196 10.85 -6.83 19.96
N TYR A 197 10.55 -7.82 20.82
CA TYR A 197 9.27 -8.53 20.75
C TYR A 197 8.09 -7.65 21.15
N VAL A 198 8.27 -6.75 22.11
CA VAL A 198 7.24 -5.76 22.48
C VAL A 198 7.02 -4.76 21.36
N VAL A 199 8.07 -4.16 20.79
CA VAL A 199 7.93 -3.19 19.70
C VAL A 199 7.31 -3.83 18.46
N ALA A 200 7.72 -5.06 18.12
CA ALA A 200 7.13 -5.81 17.01
C ALA A 200 5.65 -6.18 17.29
N GLY A 201 5.36 -6.75 18.46
CA GLY A 201 4.01 -7.17 18.85
C GLY A 201 3.03 -5.99 18.94
N VAL A 202 3.43 -4.90 19.59
CA VAL A 202 2.66 -3.65 19.66
C VAL A 202 2.50 -3.05 18.27
N GLY A 203 3.54 -3.05 17.43
CA GLY A 203 3.45 -2.55 16.07
C GLY A 203 2.45 -3.30 15.19
N TRP A 204 2.47 -4.63 15.23
CA TRP A 204 1.48 -5.46 14.52
C TRP A 204 0.07 -5.31 15.09
N GLY A 205 -0.07 -5.16 16.41
CA GLY A 205 -1.35 -4.91 17.08
C GLY A 205 -1.94 -3.54 16.71
N MET A 206 -1.14 -2.48 16.79
CA MET A 206 -1.54 -1.12 16.41
C MET A 206 -1.84 -1.02 14.91
N TYR A 207 -1.07 -1.70 14.06
CA TYR A 207 -1.36 -1.77 12.63
C TYR A 207 -2.73 -2.41 12.37
N SER A 208 -3.02 -3.53 13.02
CA SER A 208 -4.31 -4.22 12.94
C SER A 208 -5.45 -3.30 13.40
N ALA A 209 -5.30 -2.64 14.56
CA ALA A 209 -6.30 -1.73 15.12
C ALA A 209 -6.53 -0.47 14.26
N ALA A 210 -5.47 0.21 13.83
CA ALA A 210 -5.55 1.39 12.98
C ALA A 210 -6.20 1.08 11.62
N ARG A 211 -6.02 -0.16 11.14
CA ARG A 211 -6.66 -0.64 9.92
C ARG A 211 -8.13 -0.97 10.11
N MET A 212 -8.51 -1.58 11.23
CA MET A 212 -9.94 -1.74 11.60
C MET A 212 -10.65 -0.38 11.67
N ALA A 213 -9.95 0.67 12.08
CA ALA A 213 -10.42 2.05 12.08
C ALA A 213 -10.35 2.77 10.69
N ARG A 214 -10.05 2.05 9.59
CA ARG A 214 -9.92 2.59 8.22
C ARG A 214 -8.86 3.69 8.03
N ARG A 215 -7.87 3.84 8.93
CA ARG A 215 -6.79 4.85 8.83
C ARG A 215 -5.51 4.29 8.19
N GLN A 216 -5.60 3.90 6.92
CA GLN A 216 -4.55 3.12 6.23
C GLN A 216 -3.18 3.81 6.15
N LEU A 217 -3.13 5.10 5.82
CA LEU A 217 -1.87 5.83 5.69
C LEU A 217 -1.14 5.98 7.04
N MET A 218 -1.91 6.16 8.12
CA MET A 218 -1.37 6.28 9.48
C MET A 218 -0.82 4.94 9.97
N ALA A 219 -1.51 3.83 9.65
CA ALA A 219 -1.08 2.48 10.01
C ALA A 219 0.26 2.10 9.36
N VAL A 220 0.46 2.41 8.07
CA VAL A 220 1.72 2.11 7.36
C VAL A 220 2.87 2.96 7.89
N ARG A 221 2.65 4.25 8.13
CA ARG A 221 3.68 5.15 8.70
C ARG A 221 4.08 4.75 10.11
N LEU A 222 3.11 4.40 10.94
CA LEU A 222 3.36 3.94 12.31
C LEU A 222 4.14 2.62 12.30
N LEU A 223 3.75 1.67 11.46
CA LEU A 223 4.45 0.39 11.34
C LEU A 223 5.91 0.58 10.86
N SER A 224 6.11 1.44 9.85
CA SER A 224 7.46 1.80 9.37
C SER A 224 8.30 2.45 10.48
N MET A 225 7.74 3.40 11.23
CA MET A 225 8.40 4.04 12.37
C MET A 225 8.81 3.01 13.43
N LEU A 226 7.92 2.08 13.78
CA LEU A 226 8.19 1.06 14.80
C LEU A 226 9.27 0.07 14.34
N PHE A 227 9.29 -0.31 13.06
CA PHE A 227 10.41 -1.09 12.51
C PHE A 227 11.72 -0.30 12.54
N SER A 228 11.72 1.00 12.20
CA SER A 228 12.92 1.84 12.32
C SER A 228 13.41 1.96 13.77
N CYS A 229 12.51 2.09 14.74
CA CYS A 229 12.86 2.05 16.16
C CYS A 229 13.49 0.71 16.54
N ASN A 230 12.91 -0.41 16.09
CA ASN A 230 13.45 -1.74 16.35
C ASN A 230 14.85 -1.92 15.74
N SER A 231 15.09 -1.44 14.51
CA SER A 231 16.43 -1.40 13.92
C SER A 231 17.41 -0.61 14.76
N GLY A 232 17.00 0.56 15.28
CA GLY A 232 17.84 1.37 16.17
C GLY A 232 18.27 0.60 17.42
N LEU A 233 17.34 -0.11 18.06
CA LEU A 233 17.62 -0.94 19.24
C LEU A 233 18.61 -2.08 18.91
N GLN A 234 18.42 -2.75 17.78
CA GLN A 234 19.31 -3.83 17.33
C GLN A 234 20.70 -3.33 16.95
N ALA A 235 20.81 -2.14 16.36
CA ALA A 235 22.11 -1.51 16.07
C ALA A 235 22.88 -1.16 17.36
N VAL A 236 22.20 -0.58 18.36
CA VAL A 236 22.80 -0.27 19.67
C VAL A 236 23.27 -1.55 20.35
N ALA A 237 22.47 -2.61 20.29
CA ALA A 237 22.84 -3.90 20.84
C ALA A 237 24.05 -4.51 20.13
N ALA A 238 24.09 -4.47 18.79
CA ALA A 238 25.23 -4.95 18.00
C ALA A 238 26.55 -4.29 18.43
N VAL A 239 26.54 -2.95 18.61
CA VAL A 239 27.70 -2.21 19.12
C VAL A 239 28.05 -2.64 20.54
N GLY A 240 27.06 -2.79 21.42
CA GLY A 240 27.26 -3.26 22.79
C GLY A 240 27.96 -4.63 22.85
N TYR A 241 27.54 -5.58 22.01
CA TYR A 241 28.15 -6.90 21.91
C TYR A 241 29.61 -6.84 21.45
N CYS A 242 29.89 -6.05 20.41
CA CYS A 242 31.25 -5.86 19.92
C CYS A 242 32.16 -5.24 20.99
N VAL A 243 31.67 -4.24 21.74
CA VAL A 243 32.42 -3.61 22.85
C VAL A 243 32.66 -4.58 24.00
N ALA A 244 31.72 -5.48 24.28
CA ALA A 244 31.86 -6.52 25.29
C ALA A 244 32.80 -7.67 24.86
N GLY A 245 33.32 -7.65 23.63
CA GLY A 245 34.18 -8.69 23.06
C GLY A 245 33.43 -9.91 22.51
N ASP A 246 32.09 -9.86 22.43
CA ASP A 246 31.26 -10.92 21.85
C ASP A 246 30.89 -10.57 20.41
N TRP A 247 31.85 -10.72 19.50
CA TRP A 247 31.67 -10.38 18.10
C TRP A 247 30.59 -11.23 17.41
N ARG A 248 30.33 -12.45 17.87
CA ARG A 248 29.32 -13.35 17.29
C ARG A 248 27.92 -12.81 17.52
N ALA A 249 27.60 -12.44 18.76
CA ALA A 249 26.33 -11.80 19.11
C ALA A 249 26.18 -10.42 18.43
N GLY A 250 27.30 -9.70 18.26
CA GLY A 250 27.33 -8.43 17.51
C GLY A 250 26.93 -8.59 16.05
N VAL A 251 27.45 -9.61 15.35
CA VAL A 251 27.08 -9.92 13.96
C VAL A 251 25.61 -10.34 13.87
N GLU A 252 25.11 -11.15 14.80
CA GLU A 252 23.71 -11.56 14.85
C GLU A 252 22.76 -10.35 14.99
N ALA A 253 23.01 -9.46 15.95
CA ALA A 253 22.22 -8.25 16.13
C ALA A 253 22.31 -7.32 14.91
N TRP A 254 23.47 -7.26 14.24
CA TRP A 254 23.64 -6.48 13.02
C TRP A 254 22.82 -7.03 11.85
N MET A 255 22.80 -8.35 11.63
CA MET A 255 22.01 -8.96 10.56
C MET A 255 20.51 -8.78 10.79
N ASN A 256 20.05 -8.91 12.05
CA ASN A 256 18.67 -8.60 12.44
C ASN A 256 18.33 -7.13 12.18
N CYS A 257 19.23 -6.20 12.53
CA CYS A 257 19.06 -4.79 12.22
C CYS A 257 18.89 -4.55 10.71
N ALA A 258 19.76 -5.12 9.88
CA ALA A 258 19.73 -4.96 8.43
C ALA A 258 18.42 -5.48 7.81
N ALA A 259 17.92 -6.62 8.27
CA ALA A 259 16.63 -7.16 7.84
C ALA A 259 15.48 -6.19 8.17
N VAL A 260 15.46 -5.65 9.39
CA VAL A 260 14.42 -4.72 9.84
C VAL A 260 14.48 -3.37 9.12
N VAL A 261 15.69 -2.85 8.84
CA VAL A 261 15.86 -1.62 8.05
C VAL A 261 15.36 -1.83 6.62
N GLY A 262 15.68 -2.98 6.02
CA GLY A 262 15.16 -3.36 4.70
C GLY A 262 13.64 -3.36 4.67
N MET A 263 12.99 -3.91 5.70
CA MET A 263 11.53 -3.91 5.81
C MET A 263 10.95 -2.50 5.97
N ALA A 264 11.55 -1.67 6.83
CA ALA A 264 11.13 -0.28 7.00
C ALA A 264 11.25 0.52 5.69
N ALA A 265 12.34 0.32 4.94
CA ALA A 265 12.55 0.97 3.64
C ALA A 265 11.54 0.50 2.58
N VAL A 266 11.26 -0.80 2.50
CA VAL A 266 10.22 -1.36 1.60
C VAL A 266 8.85 -0.74 1.89
N LEU A 267 8.48 -0.64 3.17
CA LEU A 267 7.20 -0.05 3.57
C LEU A 267 7.09 1.44 3.22
N VAL A 268 8.21 2.14 3.07
CA VAL A 268 8.27 3.56 2.67
C VAL A 268 8.25 3.72 1.14
N ILE A 269 8.89 2.83 0.38
CA ILE A 269 9.21 3.06 -1.04
C ILE A 269 7.97 3.00 -1.96
N ASN A 270 7.03 2.08 -1.75
CA ASN A 270 5.69 2.12 -2.38
C ASN A 270 4.87 0.91 -1.92
N GLU A 271 3.55 1.05 -1.76
CA GLU A 271 2.66 -0.10 -1.56
C GLU A 271 2.78 -1.15 -2.69
N ARG A 272 3.11 -0.72 -3.92
CA ARG A 272 3.37 -1.60 -5.07
C ARG A 272 4.52 -2.60 -4.85
N PHE A 273 5.48 -2.28 -3.98
CA PHE A 273 6.64 -3.14 -3.71
C PHE A 273 6.50 -3.93 -2.41
N VAL A 274 5.40 -3.81 -1.67
CA VAL A 274 5.24 -4.50 -0.38
C VAL A 274 5.37 -6.01 -0.54
N ILE A 275 4.79 -6.59 -1.60
CA ILE A 275 4.94 -8.04 -1.87
C ILE A 275 6.40 -8.38 -2.19
N ASN A 276 7.04 -7.66 -3.10
CA ASN A 276 8.44 -7.92 -3.48
C ASN A 276 9.39 -7.75 -2.29
N GLY A 277 9.17 -6.74 -1.46
CA GLY A 277 9.99 -6.50 -0.29
C GLY A 277 9.70 -7.48 0.85
N LEU A 278 8.48 -8.01 0.99
CA LEU A 278 8.21 -9.15 1.87
C LEU A 278 8.98 -10.40 1.42
N ILE A 279 9.09 -10.67 0.11
CA ILE A 279 9.89 -11.78 -0.43
C ILE A 279 11.37 -11.60 -0.10
N ILE A 280 11.91 -10.41 -0.38
CA ILE A 280 13.31 -10.08 -0.09
C ILE A 280 13.58 -10.19 1.41
N PHE A 281 12.67 -9.68 2.26
CA PHE A 281 12.78 -9.75 3.71
C PHE A 281 12.74 -11.20 4.22
N GLY A 282 11.79 -12.01 3.75
CA GLY A 282 11.71 -13.43 4.11
C GLY A 282 12.98 -14.19 3.71
N GLY A 283 13.51 -13.91 2.50
CA GLY A 283 14.76 -14.49 2.02
C GLY A 283 15.98 -14.07 2.85
N ILE A 284 16.13 -12.78 3.17
CA ILE A 284 17.22 -12.27 4.01
C ILE A 284 17.14 -12.85 5.42
N THR A 285 15.95 -12.95 5.99
CA THR A 285 15.75 -13.51 7.34
C THR A 285 16.12 -14.99 7.35
N LEU A 286 15.67 -15.76 6.36
CA LEU A 286 16.04 -17.18 6.22
C LEU A 286 17.56 -17.34 6.05
N LEU A 287 18.20 -16.55 5.18
CA LEU A 287 19.64 -16.62 4.97
C LEU A 287 20.42 -16.27 6.25
N THR A 288 19.98 -15.25 6.98
CA THR A 288 20.56 -14.87 8.27
C THR A 288 20.49 -16.03 9.26
N GLN A 289 19.34 -16.70 9.35
CA GLN A 289 19.14 -17.86 10.22
C GLN A 289 20.02 -19.05 9.83
N VAL A 290 20.17 -19.32 8.52
CA VAL A 290 21.08 -20.37 8.03
C VAL A 290 22.53 -20.03 8.37
N VAL A 291 22.97 -18.79 8.17
CA VAL A 291 24.33 -18.34 8.50
C VAL A 291 24.60 -18.45 10.00
N GLN A 292 23.66 -18.01 10.84
CA GLN A 292 23.76 -18.16 12.29
C GLN A 292 23.95 -19.62 12.68
N HIS A 293 23.13 -20.52 12.13
CA HIS A 293 23.19 -21.94 12.47
C HIS A 293 24.45 -22.63 11.96
N THR A 294 24.91 -22.30 10.75
CA THR A 294 26.03 -22.99 10.09
C THR A 294 27.40 -22.43 10.46
N VAL A 295 27.49 -21.15 10.77
CA VAL A 295 28.77 -20.46 11.02
C VAL A 295 29.01 -20.20 12.50
N LEU A 296 27.97 -19.93 13.29
CA LEU A 296 28.14 -19.50 14.69
C LEU A 296 27.97 -20.62 15.72
N TYR A 297 27.18 -21.65 15.40
CA TYR A 297 26.91 -22.79 16.29
C TYR A 297 27.53 -24.07 15.73
N GLU A 298 28.65 -24.50 16.31
CA GLU A 298 29.42 -25.69 15.87
C GLU A 298 28.74 -27.04 16.18
N ASP A 299 27.61 -27.05 16.91
CA ASP A 299 26.92 -28.29 17.29
C ASP A 299 25.57 -28.43 16.57
N PRO A 300 25.50 -29.16 15.44
CA PRO A 300 24.28 -29.33 14.66
C PRO A 300 23.19 -30.16 15.36
N ASN A 301 23.47 -30.75 16.52
CA ASN A 301 22.55 -31.66 17.21
C ASN A 301 21.61 -30.96 18.22
N ARG A 302 21.74 -29.65 18.46
CA ARG A 302 20.85 -28.94 19.39
C ARG A 302 19.51 -28.57 18.75
N LEU A 303 18.43 -28.98 19.42
CA LEU A 303 17.01 -28.79 19.11
C LEU A 303 16.62 -27.34 18.66
N GLY A 304 17.38 -26.32 19.09
CA GLY A 304 17.17 -24.92 18.69
C GLY A 304 17.31 -24.67 17.19
N GLY A 305 18.16 -25.45 16.49
CA GLY A 305 18.33 -25.35 15.05
C GLY A 305 17.09 -25.66 14.23
N ALA A 306 16.33 -26.67 14.66
CA ALA A 306 15.09 -27.07 14.01
C ALA A 306 13.99 -25.99 14.15
N VAL A 307 13.90 -25.33 15.31
CA VAL A 307 12.91 -24.28 15.56
C VAL A 307 13.23 -23.01 14.75
N LEU A 308 14.50 -22.58 14.72
CA LEU A 308 14.93 -21.40 13.97
C LEU A 308 14.80 -21.61 12.45
N THR A 309 15.18 -22.77 11.92
CA THR A 309 14.94 -23.13 10.50
C THR A 309 13.45 -23.21 10.17
N SER A 310 12.61 -23.73 11.07
CA SER A 310 11.15 -23.77 10.85
C SER A 310 10.53 -22.38 10.70
N SER A 311 10.98 -21.38 11.47
CA SER A 311 10.44 -20.02 11.42
C SER A 311 10.75 -19.31 10.09
N GLY A 312 11.98 -19.48 9.57
CA GLY A 312 12.38 -18.98 8.26
C GLY A 312 11.61 -19.66 7.12
N CYS A 313 11.42 -20.98 7.22
CA CYS A 313 10.61 -21.74 6.28
C CYS A 313 9.14 -21.28 6.28
N ILE A 314 8.54 -21.02 7.45
CA ILE A 314 7.17 -20.50 7.56
C ILE A 314 7.07 -19.10 6.94
N ALA A 315 8.03 -18.20 7.20
CA ALA A 315 8.04 -16.86 6.61
C ALA A 315 8.17 -16.91 5.07
N LEU A 316 9.03 -17.79 4.55
CA LEU A 316 9.17 -18.01 3.11
C LEU A 316 7.89 -18.59 2.50
N LEU A 317 7.32 -19.65 3.10
CA LEU A 317 6.07 -20.27 2.64
C LEU A 317 4.90 -19.29 2.66
N PHE A 318 4.78 -18.47 3.71
CA PHE A 318 3.77 -17.42 3.79
C PHE A 318 3.93 -16.40 2.66
N THR A 319 5.17 -15.99 2.39
CA THR A 319 5.48 -15.03 1.34
C THR A 319 5.21 -15.59 -0.06
N VAL A 320 5.65 -16.82 -0.35
CA VAL A 320 5.31 -17.54 -1.58
C VAL A 320 3.80 -17.68 -1.70
N GLY A 321 3.11 -18.01 -0.62
CA GLY A 321 1.65 -18.08 -0.55
C GLY A 321 0.96 -16.76 -0.92
N LEU A 322 1.47 -15.62 -0.43
CA LEU A 322 0.96 -14.29 -0.80
C LEU A 322 1.19 -13.96 -2.27
N VAL A 323 2.36 -14.31 -2.84
CA VAL A 323 2.66 -14.14 -4.26
C VAL A 323 1.72 -14.98 -5.13
N VAL A 324 1.57 -16.26 -4.80
CA VAL A 324 0.67 -17.18 -5.50
C VAL A 324 -0.78 -16.69 -5.40
N PHE A 325 -1.21 -16.24 -4.22
CA PHE A 325 -2.54 -15.67 -4.02
C PHE A 325 -2.75 -14.40 -4.87
N HIS A 326 -1.78 -13.49 -4.88
CA HIS A 326 -1.85 -12.27 -5.68
C HIS A 326 -1.88 -12.57 -7.18
N HIS A 327 -1.03 -13.47 -7.65
CA HIS A 327 -1.01 -13.92 -9.03
C HIS A 327 -2.34 -14.60 -9.42
N ARG A 328 -2.89 -15.45 -8.56
CA ARG A 328 -4.22 -16.05 -8.77
C ARG A 328 -5.33 -15.01 -8.84
N ALA A 329 -5.31 -14.00 -7.98
CA ALA A 329 -6.29 -12.91 -8.00
C ALA A 329 -6.18 -12.06 -9.28
N LEU A 330 -4.96 -11.78 -9.74
CA LEU A 330 -4.70 -11.12 -11.03
C LEU A 330 -5.22 -11.94 -12.20
N MET A 331 -4.91 -13.25 -12.22
CA MET A 331 -5.37 -14.16 -13.26
C MET A 331 -6.90 -14.27 -13.28
N GLN A 332 -7.56 -14.37 -12.11
CA GLN A 332 -9.02 -14.38 -12.03
C GLN A 332 -9.63 -13.07 -12.53
N ALA A 333 -9.08 -11.92 -12.15
CA ALA A 333 -9.55 -10.64 -12.65
C ALA A 333 -9.36 -10.53 -14.17
N HIS A 334 -8.23 -11.01 -14.69
CA HIS A 334 -7.96 -11.03 -16.13
C HIS A 334 -8.94 -11.94 -16.88
N LEU A 335 -9.19 -13.16 -16.37
CA LEU A 335 -10.16 -14.09 -16.95
C LEU A 335 -11.58 -13.53 -16.97
N LEU A 336 -11.99 -12.83 -15.90
CA LEU A 336 -13.30 -12.16 -15.87
C LEU A 336 -13.41 -11.06 -16.93
N VAL A 337 -12.34 -10.29 -17.13
CA VAL A 337 -12.29 -9.23 -18.15
C VAL A 337 -12.24 -9.81 -19.56
N LEU A 338 -11.55 -10.93 -19.76
CA LEU A 338 -11.55 -11.67 -21.02
C LEU A 338 -12.95 -12.20 -21.34
N ALA A 339 -13.66 -12.75 -20.35
CA ALA A 339 -15.03 -13.20 -20.53
C ALA A 339 -15.98 -12.04 -20.90
N ASP A 340 -15.85 -10.88 -20.25
CA ASP A 340 -16.62 -9.69 -20.62
C ASP A 340 -16.23 -9.20 -22.03
N LYS A 341 -14.94 -9.22 -22.37
CA LYS A 341 -14.42 -8.88 -23.71
C LYS A 341 -15.01 -9.80 -24.78
N GLU A 342 -15.03 -11.10 -24.56
CA GLU A 342 -15.60 -12.08 -25.50
C GLU A 342 -17.09 -11.84 -25.73
N ARG A 343 -17.86 -11.48 -24.69
CA ARG A 343 -19.27 -11.09 -24.83
C ARG A 343 -19.43 -9.85 -25.69
N TYR A 344 -18.64 -8.81 -25.43
CA TYR A 344 -18.67 -7.59 -26.24
C TYR A 344 -18.21 -7.82 -27.69
N ASP A 345 -17.15 -8.60 -27.90
CA ASP A 345 -16.64 -8.92 -29.23
C ASP A 345 -17.63 -9.79 -30.01
N CYS A 346 -18.34 -10.71 -29.35
CA CYS A 346 -19.42 -11.48 -29.95
C CYS A 346 -20.52 -10.56 -30.48
N VAL A 347 -21.03 -9.66 -29.62
CA VAL A 347 -22.06 -8.69 -30.02
C VAL A 347 -21.56 -7.74 -31.11
N TRP A 348 -20.30 -7.32 -31.04
CA TRP A 348 -19.68 -6.48 -32.08
C TRP A 348 -19.58 -7.21 -33.42
N THR A 349 -19.14 -8.47 -33.40
CA THR A 349 -19.01 -9.29 -34.61
C THR A 349 -20.36 -9.52 -35.25
N THR A 350 -21.39 -9.82 -34.47
CA THR A 350 -22.77 -9.96 -34.95
C THR A 350 -23.30 -8.66 -35.55
N THR A 351 -23.03 -7.52 -34.89
CA THR A 351 -23.41 -6.20 -35.40
C THR A 351 -22.68 -5.89 -36.70
N PHE A 352 -21.38 -6.14 -36.78
CA PHE A 352 -20.56 -5.88 -37.97
C PHE A 352 -20.86 -6.83 -39.13
N ALA A 353 -21.30 -8.06 -38.86
CA ALA A 353 -21.69 -9.03 -39.88
C ALA A 353 -23.01 -8.66 -40.57
N ASN A 354 -23.86 -7.84 -39.93
CA ASN A 354 -25.03 -7.27 -40.58
C ASN A 354 -24.57 -6.24 -41.62
N CYS A 355 -24.84 -6.51 -42.90
CA CYS A 355 -24.40 -5.66 -44.03
C CYS A 355 -24.82 -4.19 -43.87
N THR A 356 -26.05 -3.94 -43.38
CA THR A 356 -26.56 -2.58 -43.17
C THR A 356 -25.77 -1.84 -42.09
N GLU A 357 -25.48 -2.53 -40.98
CA GLU A 357 -24.70 -1.97 -39.87
C GLU A 357 -23.22 -1.80 -40.25
N SER A 358 -22.63 -2.71 -41.02
CA SER A 358 -21.25 -2.58 -41.52
C SER A 358 -21.06 -1.33 -42.38
N ILE A 359 -22.01 -1.05 -43.28
CA ILE A 359 -22.04 0.18 -44.08
C ILE A 359 -22.19 1.41 -43.16
N ALA A 360 -23.09 1.34 -42.18
CA ALA A 360 -23.28 2.42 -41.20
C ALA A 360 -22.03 2.68 -40.36
N ILE A 361 -21.29 1.64 -39.94
CA ILE A 361 -20.01 1.74 -39.22
C ILE A 361 -18.97 2.42 -40.10
N THR A 362 -18.86 2.02 -41.37
CA THR A 362 -17.93 2.65 -42.32
C THR A 362 -18.22 4.14 -42.50
N ASN A 363 -19.50 4.49 -42.65
CA ASN A 363 -19.96 5.88 -42.76
C ASN A 363 -19.66 6.66 -41.46
N LEU A 364 -19.89 6.06 -40.29
CA LEU A 364 -19.60 6.66 -38.99
C LEU A 364 -18.09 6.92 -38.83
N VAL A 365 -17.23 5.96 -39.17
CA VAL A 365 -15.77 6.11 -39.11
C VAL A 365 -15.30 7.25 -40.02
N GLN A 366 -15.85 7.33 -41.23
CA GLN A 366 -15.54 8.41 -42.17
C GLN A 366 -15.97 9.79 -41.62
N LEU A 367 -17.20 9.89 -41.09
CA LEU A 367 -17.70 11.12 -40.46
C LEU A 367 -16.82 11.56 -39.28
N VAL A 368 -16.44 10.62 -38.40
CA VAL A 368 -15.52 10.91 -37.28
C VAL A 368 -14.17 11.40 -37.79
N ARG A 369 -13.62 10.80 -38.86
CA ARG A 369 -12.33 11.20 -39.44
C ARG A 369 -12.41 12.63 -39.99
N GLU A 370 -13.47 12.98 -40.71
CA GLU A 370 -13.70 14.33 -41.22
C GLU A 370 -13.80 15.36 -40.09
N LEU A 371 -14.60 15.09 -39.06
CA LEU A 371 -14.71 15.95 -37.89
C LEU A 371 -13.38 16.09 -37.14
N SER A 372 -12.59 15.01 -37.04
CA SER A 372 -11.28 15.04 -36.39
C SER A 372 -10.27 15.91 -37.14
N VAL A 373 -10.32 15.92 -38.48
CA VAL A 373 -9.52 16.84 -39.30
C VAL A 373 -9.94 18.29 -39.08
N GLN A 374 -11.25 18.57 -38.97
CA GLN A 374 -11.73 19.91 -38.65
C GLN A 374 -11.28 20.38 -37.25
N LEU A 375 -11.30 19.49 -36.26
CA LEU A 375 -10.86 19.79 -34.89
C LEU A 375 -9.36 20.10 -34.79
N THR A 376 -8.51 19.44 -35.58
CA THR A 376 -7.06 19.64 -35.57
C THR A 376 -6.61 20.87 -36.37
N THR A 377 -7.36 21.25 -37.40
CA THR A 377 -7.01 22.40 -38.26
C THR A 377 -7.45 23.76 -37.69
N ARG A 378 -8.56 23.82 -36.93
CA ARG A 378 -9.08 25.07 -36.33
C ARG A 378 -8.09 25.79 -35.40
N PRO A 379 -7.38 25.12 -34.46
CA PRO A 379 -6.41 25.78 -33.59
C PRO A 379 -5.28 26.47 -34.37
N VAL A 380 -4.85 25.89 -35.49
CA VAL A 380 -3.79 26.45 -36.34
C VAL A 380 -4.26 27.74 -37.01
N GLN A 381 -5.51 27.79 -37.48
CA GLN A 381 -6.09 29.00 -38.08
C GLN A 381 -6.31 30.11 -37.04
N LEU A 382 -6.81 29.76 -35.84
CA LEU A 382 -7.02 30.73 -34.75
C LEU A 382 -5.70 31.26 -34.20
N ASN A 383 -4.67 30.42 -34.08
CA ASN A 383 -3.33 30.87 -33.68
C ASN A 383 -2.65 31.70 -34.76
N ARG A 384 -2.87 31.40 -36.06
CA ARG A 384 -2.42 32.27 -37.16
C ARG A 384 -3.15 33.61 -37.16
N ALA A 385 -4.47 33.63 -36.92
CA ALA A 385 -5.24 34.87 -36.84
C ALA A 385 -4.85 35.71 -35.61
N ARG A 386 -4.66 35.09 -34.45
CA ARG A 386 -4.13 35.75 -33.24
C ARG A 386 -2.71 36.26 -33.44
N GLY A 387 -1.85 35.47 -34.10
CA GLY A 387 -0.49 35.87 -34.47
C GLY A 387 -0.48 37.05 -35.45
N ALA A 388 -1.31 37.01 -36.50
CA ALA A 388 -1.46 38.10 -37.46
C ALA A 388 -2.04 39.37 -36.82
N PHE A 389 -2.99 39.23 -35.89
CA PHE A 389 -3.53 40.35 -35.11
C PHE A 389 -2.48 40.92 -34.16
N ALA A 390 -1.73 40.08 -33.44
CA ALA A 390 -0.64 40.51 -32.56
C ALA A 390 0.48 41.22 -33.33
N VAL A 391 0.85 40.73 -34.51
CA VAL A 391 1.84 41.37 -35.40
C VAL A 391 1.31 42.69 -35.95
N SER A 392 0.05 42.75 -36.39
CA SER A 392 -0.58 43.99 -36.87
C SER A 392 -0.74 45.02 -35.76
N PHE A 393 -1.07 44.58 -34.54
CA PHE A 393 -1.18 45.42 -33.35
C PHE A 393 0.21 45.92 -32.89
N ALA A 394 1.23 45.07 -32.92
CA ALA A 394 2.61 45.46 -32.63
C ALA A 394 3.15 46.45 -33.68
N ALA A 395 2.89 46.24 -34.97
CA ALA A 395 3.25 47.16 -36.05
C ALA A 395 2.52 48.51 -35.92
N PHE A 396 1.23 48.50 -35.55
CA PHE A 396 0.47 49.70 -35.24
C PHE A 396 1.06 50.45 -34.03
N MET A 397 1.51 49.74 -33.00
CA MET A 397 2.15 50.33 -31.82
C MET A 397 3.57 50.85 -32.11
N GLN A 398 4.30 50.25 -33.05
CA GLN A 398 5.65 50.67 -33.45
C GLN A 398 5.67 51.82 -34.48
N GLY A 399 4.59 52.02 -35.24
CA GLY A 399 4.46 53.12 -36.21
C GLY A 399 4.27 54.52 -35.62
N GLY A 400 4.48 54.72 -34.31
CA GLY A 400 4.13 55.92 -33.57
C GLY A 400 5.30 56.71 -32.98
N SER A 401 6.43 56.84 -33.67
CA SER A 401 7.50 57.80 -33.32
C SER A 401 7.39 59.09 -34.13
N GLY A 402 6.23 59.73 -34.09
CA GLY A 402 5.98 60.96 -34.85
C GLY A 402 5.06 61.92 -34.10
N THR A 403 5.66 62.78 -33.28
CA THR A 403 5.10 64.00 -32.66
C THR A 403 3.96 63.79 -31.65
N GLY A 404 4.28 64.14 -30.39
CA GLY A 404 3.36 64.07 -29.26
C GLY A 404 2.28 65.14 -29.33
N LEU A 405 1.03 64.71 -29.54
CA LEU A 405 -0.20 65.35 -29.03
C LEU A 405 -1.41 64.54 -29.53
N ARG A 406 -1.89 63.57 -28.72
CA ARG A 406 -3.28 63.04 -28.66
C ARG A 406 -3.36 61.59 -28.13
N ARG A 407 -2.98 61.34 -26.86
CA ARG A 407 -3.35 60.08 -26.18
C ARG A 407 -4.80 60.03 -25.69
N LYS A 408 -5.52 61.17 -25.65
CA LYS A 408 -6.92 61.23 -25.19
C LYS A 408 -7.98 60.80 -26.23
N SER A 409 -7.63 60.59 -27.51
CA SER A 409 -8.64 60.27 -28.55
C SER A 409 -8.84 58.79 -28.85
N VAL A 410 -7.94 57.91 -28.39
CA VAL A 410 -7.98 56.47 -28.70
C VAL A 410 -8.95 55.72 -27.79
N ALA A 411 -9.01 56.06 -26.50
CA ALA A 411 -10.01 55.52 -25.57
C ALA A 411 -11.45 55.83 -26.03
N GLY A 412 -11.68 57.03 -26.58
CA GLY A 412 -12.98 57.43 -27.13
C GLY A 412 -13.31 56.83 -28.51
N ARG A 413 -12.35 56.22 -29.21
CA ARG A 413 -12.62 55.42 -30.43
C ARG A 413 -12.90 53.96 -30.09
N LEU A 414 -12.17 53.37 -29.13
CA LEU A 414 -12.45 52.01 -28.66
C LEU A 414 -13.82 51.91 -27.99
N SER A 415 -14.19 52.90 -27.16
CA SER A 415 -15.52 53.01 -26.57
C SER A 415 -16.63 53.12 -27.62
N ARG A 416 -16.38 53.81 -28.74
CA ARG A 416 -17.35 53.92 -29.86
C ARG A 416 -17.46 52.66 -30.72
N VAL A 417 -16.39 51.87 -30.82
CA VAL A 417 -16.42 50.56 -31.51
C VAL A 417 -17.17 49.54 -30.65
N ILE A 418 -16.94 49.56 -29.34
CA ILE A 418 -17.68 48.72 -28.38
C ILE A 418 -19.16 49.13 -28.33
N SER A 419 -19.47 50.43 -28.30
CA SER A 419 -20.87 50.89 -28.31
C SER A 419 -21.60 50.60 -29.63
N ARG A 420 -20.89 50.59 -30.77
CA ARG A 420 -21.48 50.18 -32.07
C ARG A 420 -21.67 48.67 -32.18
N ALA A 421 -20.78 47.86 -31.60
CA ALA A 421 -20.99 46.41 -31.54
C ALA A 421 -22.19 46.06 -30.66
N SER A 422 -22.41 46.80 -29.58
CA SER A 422 -23.61 46.67 -28.73
C SER A 422 -24.90 47.16 -29.41
N SER A 423 -24.83 48.20 -30.25
CA SER A 423 -26.04 48.70 -30.96
C SER A 423 -26.45 47.83 -32.15
N VAL A 424 -25.49 47.17 -32.82
CA VAL A 424 -25.80 46.23 -33.92
C VAL A 424 -26.39 44.92 -33.37
N ALA A 425 -26.08 44.54 -32.13
CA ALA A 425 -26.71 43.42 -31.45
C ALA A 425 -28.17 43.70 -30.99
N SER A 426 -28.57 44.98 -30.88
CA SER A 426 -29.94 45.36 -30.51
C SER A 426 -30.88 45.61 -31.70
N GLU A 427 -30.39 45.56 -32.94
CA GLU A 427 -31.19 45.84 -34.15
C GLU A 427 -31.63 44.58 -34.91
N SER A 428 -31.28 43.36 -34.45
CA SER A 428 -31.71 42.11 -35.09
C SER A 428 -32.91 41.39 -34.45
N ASP A 429 -33.47 41.90 -33.36
CA ASP A 429 -34.54 41.23 -32.60
C ASP A 429 -35.92 41.89 -32.78
N ASN A 430 -36.28 42.22 -34.02
CA ASN A 430 -37.64 42.61 -34.40
C ASN A 430 -38.24 41.56 -35.34
N HIS A 431 -38.42 40.32 -34.87
CA HIS A 431 -39.47 39.38 -35.27
C HIS A 431 -39.33 38.04 -34.52
N SER A 432 -39.77 37.99 -33.27
CA SER A 432 -40.19 36.74 -32.63
C SER A 432 -41.15 37.02 -31.48
N THR A 433 -42.24 36.25 -31.45
CA THR A 433 -43.31 36.33 -30.45
C THR A 433 -42.77 35.93 -29.07
N SER A 434 -42.75 36.88 -28.14
CA SER A 434 -42.28 36.69 -26.77
C SER A 434 -43.27 35.86 -25.94
N ALA A 435 -42.94 34.59 -25.73
CA ALA A 435 -43.33 33.86 -24.52
C ALA A 435 -42.21 34.07 -23.49
N SER A 436 -42.45 34.88 -22.46
CA SER A 436 -41.52 35.07 -21.36
C SER A 436 -41.52 33.83 -20.48
N ALA A 437 -40.60 32.89 -20.73
CA ALA A 437 -40.32 31.80 -19.81
C ALA A 437 -39.64 32.38 -18.56
N SER A 438 -40.33 32.30 -17.42
CA SER A 438 -39.77 32.63 -16.11
C SER A 438 -38.56 31.72 -15.84
N LEU A 439 -37.42 32.31 -15.43
CA LEU A 439 -36.24 31.56 -14.99
C LEU A 439 -36.61 30.58 -13.87
N PRO A 440 -36.07 29.34 -13.85
CA PRO A 440 -36.48 28.33 -12.87
C PRO A 440 -36.00 28.69 -11.46
N ALA A 441 -36.69 28.16 -10.45
CA ALA A 441 -36.51 28.44 -9.03
C ALA A 441 -35.08 28.21 -8.45
N TRP A 442 -34.18 27.55 -9.18
CA TRP A 442 -32.79 27.35 -8.74
C TRP A 442 -31.91 28.58 -8.93
N ALA A 443 -32.33 29.60 -9.70
CA ALA A 443 -31.57 30.83 -9.90
C ALA A 443 -31.30 31.62 -8.60
N GLY A 444 -32.15 31.46 -7.58
CA GLY A 444 -31.97 32.08 -6.26
C GLY A 444 -30.95 31.40 -5.34
N LEU A 445 -30.38 30.25 -5.73
CA LEU A 445 -29.46 29.46 -4.91
C LEU A 445 -27.97 29.79 -5.16
N LEU A 446 -27.68 30.64 -6.14
CA LEU A 446 -26.32 31.04 -6.56
C LEU A 446 -25.85 32.36 -5.92
N ASP A 447 -26.23 32.62 -4.67
CA ASP A 447 -25.98 33.91 -4.01
C ASP A 447 -24.52 34.05 -3.50
N CYS A 448 -23.96 35.24 -3.77
CA CYS A 448 -22.69 35.89 -3.37
C CYS A 448 -21.33 35.16 -3.39
N GLY A 449 -21.25 33.82 -3.34
CA GLY A 449 -19.97 33.08 -3.35
C GLY A 449 -19.54 32.56 -4.74
N VAL A 450 -20.50 32.24 -5.59
CA VAL A 450 -20.28 31.51 -6.85
C VAL A 450 -19.93 32.46 -8.01
N GLU A 451 -20.46 33.68 -8.02
CA GLU A 451 -20.15 34.68 -9.06
C GLU A 451 -18.65 35.02 -9.13
N GLY A 452 -17.95 35.09 -7.99
CA GLY A 452 -16.50 35.33 -7.97
C GLY A 452 -15.67 34.18 -8.57
N ILE A 453 -16.18 32.95 -8.50
CA ILE A 453 -15.55 31.74 -9.04
C ILE A 453 -15.83 31.60 -10.55
N LEU A 454 -17.01 32.05 -11.01
CA LEU A 454 -17.42 31.97 -12.42
C LEU A 454 -16.90 33.13 -13.28
N ASN A 455 -16.75 34.35 -12.72
CA ASN A 455 -16.37 35.54 -13.48
C ASN A 455 -14.88 35.64 -13.85
N ASN A 456 -14.05 34.68 -13.43
CA ASN A 456 -12.65 34.61 -13.80
C ASN A 456 -12.48 33.69 -15.03
N LEU A 457 -12.28 34.30 -16.21
CA LEU A 457 -11.86 33.65 -17.48
C LEU A 457 -10.46 32.97 -17.41
N HIS A 458 -9.97 32.71 -16.20
CA HIS A 458 -8.72 32.04 -15.93
C HIS A 458 -8.84 30.54 -16.26
N PRO A 459 -7.72 29.89 -16.63
CA PRO A 459 -7.68 28.43 -16.69
C PRO A 459 -8.18 27.87 -15.37
N VAL A 460 -9.04 26.86 -15.45
CA VAL A 460 -9.59 26.16 -14.29
C VAL A 460 -8.45 25.77 -13.34
N ASP A 461 -8.47 26.33 -12.14
CA ASP A 461 -7.38 26.20 -11.16
C ASP A 461 -7.73 25.29 -9.97
N SER A 462 -9.02 25.00 -9.79
CA SER A 462 -9.52 24.27 -8.64
C SER A 462 -10.64 23.29 -9.03
N LEU A 463 -10.76 22.22 -8.24
CA LEU A 463 -11.82 21.24 -8.42
C LEU A 463 -13.19 21.85 -8.12
N ASP A 464 -13.28 22.71 -7.11
CA ASP A 464 -14.54 23.36 -6.71
C ASP A 464 -15.12 24.23 -7.84
N GLN A 465 -14.27 24.97 -8.56
CA GLN A 465 -14.68 25.72 -9.74
C GLN A 465 -15.29 24.80 -10.81
N LEU A 466 -14.66 23.65 -11.12
CA LEU A 466 -15.22 22.69 -12.08
C LEU A 466 -16.58 22.15 -11.65
N TYR A 467 -16.77 21.87 -10.37
CA TYR A 467 -18.04 21.37 -9.87
C TYR A 467 -19.14 22.42 -9.94
N CYS A 468 -18.85 23.67 -9.58
CA CYS A 468 -19.79 24.77 -9.70
C CYS A 468 -20.24 24.93 -11.17
N GLN A 469 -19.28 24.95 -12.09
CA GLN A 469 -19.56 25.02 -13.53
C GLN A 469 -20.37 23.81 -14.03
N ALA A 470 -20.00 22.59 -13.61
CA ALA A 470 -20.67 21.36 -14.03
C ALA A 470 -22.12 21.28 -13.54
N ILE A 471 -22.39 21.73 -12.32
CA ILE A 471 -23.75 21.77 -11.74
C ILE A 471 -24.61 22.76 -12.53
N ALA A 472 -24.10 23.96 -12.82
CA ALA A 472 -24.80 24.97 -13.60
C ALA A 472 -25.04 24.52 -15.07
N LEU A 473 -24.08 23.80 -15.66
CA LEU A 473 -24.18 23.30 -17.04
C LEU A 473 -25.11 22.09 -17.20
N SER A 474 -25.29 21.28 -16.14
CA SER A 474 -25.98 19.98 -16.24
C SER A 474 -27.40 20.06 -16.80
N PRO A 475 -28.28 20.98 -16.37
CA PRO A 475 -29.63 21.10 -16.93
C PRO A 475 -29.63 21.47 -18.41
N ILE A 476 -28.72 22.37 -18.82
CA ILE A 476 -28.58 22.83 -20.21
C ILE A 476 -28.12 21.67 -21.10
N LEU A 477 -27.17 20.86 -20.61
CA LEU A 477 -26.72 19.66 -21.31
C LEU A 477 -27.83 18.63 -21.46
N ILE A 478 -28.66 18.42 -20.43
CA ILE A 478 -29.81 17.52 -20.48
C ILE A 478 -30.77 17.97 -21.59
N ALA A 479 -31.15 19.25 -21.63
CA ALA A 479 -32.04 19.79 -22.65
C ALA A 479 -31.48 19.60 -24.08
N LYS A 480 -30.18 19.82 -24.28
CA LYS A 480 -29.51 19.58 -25.56
C LYS A 480 -29.53 18.11 -25.96
N VAL A 481 -29.22 17.22 -25.02
CA VAL A 481 -29.20 15.77 -25.22
C VAL A 481 -30.58 15.22 -25.55
N GLN A 482 -31.64 15.74 -24.92
CA GLN A 482 -33.03 15.44 -25.29
C GLN A 482 -33.33 15.83 -26.73
N GLY A 483 -32.94 17.04 -27.15
CA GLY A 483 -33.11 17.50 -28.53
C GLY A 483 -32.39 16.61 -29.56
N TRP A 484 -31.14 16.23 -29.28
CA TRP A 484 -30.38 15.34 -30.18
C TRP A 484 -30.97 13.93 -30.21
N ALA A 485 -31.42 13.39 -29.06
CA ALA A 485 -32.09 12.10 -28.99
C ALA A 485 -33.40 12.13 -29.79
N ASN A 486 -34.21 13.18 -29.67
CA ASN A 486 -35.44 13.34 -30.46
C ASN A 486 -35.16 13.33 -31.96
N ALA A 487 -34.16 14.11 -32.40
CA ALA A 487 -33.81 14.25 -33.82
C ALA A 487 -33.25 12.96 -34.45
N SER A 488 -32.73 12.03 -33.63
CA SER A 488 -32.02 10.83 -34.10
C SER A 488 -32.68 9.52 -33.68
N GLY A 489 -33.81 9.54 -32.99
CA GLY A 489 -34.48 8.34 -32.46
C GLY A 489 -33.72 7.68 -31.30
N GLY A 490 -33.04 8.49 -30.48
CA GLY A 490 -32.29 8.06 -29.31
C GLY A 490 -33.16 7.65 -28.12
N CYS A 491 -32.60 6.80 -27.28
CA CYS A 491 -33.21 6.28 -26.06
C CYS A 491 -32.39 6.67 -24.82
N PHE A 492 -33.03 6.57 -23.65
CA PHE A 492 -32.41 6.74 -22.34
C PHE A 492 -32.71 5.55 -21.43
N CYS A 493 -31.92 5.39 -20.36
CA CYS A 493 -32.20 4.40 -19.32
C CYS A 493 -33.45 4.81 -18.52
N SER A 494 -34.30 3.83 -18.23
CA SER A 494 -35.48 3.99 -17.37
C SER A 494 -35.07 4.06 -15.90
N ALA A 495 -35.77 4.86 -15.10
CA ALA A 495 -35.54 4.98 -13.66
C ALA A 495 -36.15 3.81 -12.87
N ASN A 496 -37.14 3.11 -13.42
CA ASN A 496 -37.94 2.09 -12.73
C ASN A 496 -37.17 0.81 -12.34
N GLU A 497 -35.90 0.68 -12.72
CA GLU A 497 -35.03 -0.38 -12.20
C GLU A 497 -34.43 0.00 -10.84
N GLU A 498 -35.25 -0.10 -9.78
CA GLU A 498 -34.80 -0.45 -8.43
C GLU A 498 -34.43 -1.95 -8.31
N LEU A 499 -34.12 -2.61 -9.42
CA LEU A 499 -33.70 -4.03 -9.49
C LEU A 499 -32.29 -4.27 -8.92
N GLU A 500 -31.52 -3.22 -8.61
CA GLU A 500 -30.12 -3.35 -8.16
C GLU A 500 -29.94 -3.92 -6.74
N GLU A 501 -30.97 -3.94 -5.89
CA GLU A 501 -30.89 -4.56 -4.55
C GLU A 501 -31.51 -5.97 -4.46
N VAL A 502 -32.43 -6.34 -5.36
CA VAL A 502 -33.12 -7.64 -5.28
C VAL A 502 -32.32 -8.74 -5.96
N GLU A 503 -31.72 -8.50 -7.14
CA GLU A 503 -30.93 -9.52 -7.85
C GLU A 503 -29.57 -9.84 -7.20
N GLN A 504 -29.00 -8.94 -6.38
CA GLN A 504 -27.77 -9.22 -5.64
C GLN A 504 -27.92 -10.36 -4.62
N LYS A 505 -29.16 -10.71 -4.22
CA LYS A 505 -29.41 -11.82 -3.29
C LYS A 505 -29.65 -13.16 -4.00
N GLU A 506 -30.09 -13.17 -5.26
CA GLU A 506 -30.42 -14.41 -5.97
C GLU A 506 -29.34 -14.85 -6.98
N GLY A 507 -28.65 -13.90 -7.65
CA GLY A 507 -27.63 -14.20 -8.65
C GLY A 507 -26.37 -14.92 -8.12
N ALA A 508 -26.11 -14.86 -6.81
CA ALA A 508 -25.00 -15.60 -6.19
C ALA A 508 -25.24 -17.12 -6.12
N LYS A 509 -26.48 -17.61 -6.29
CA LYS A 509 -26.78 -19.05 -6.28
C LYS A 509 -26.71 -19.71 -7.67
N GLU A 510 -26.90 -18.97 -8.76
CA GLU A 510 -26.88 -19.55 -10.12
C GLU A 510 -25.54 -19.48 -10.84
N MET A 511 -24.63 -18.59 -10.41
CA MET A 511 -23.34 -18.40 -11.11
C MET A 511 -22.40 -19.62 -11.02
N GLN A 512 -22.72 -20.64 -10.20
CA GLN A 512 -21.98 -21.89 -10.11
C GLN A 512 -22.50 -22.98 -11.08
N GLY A 513 -23.65 -22.76 -11.75
CA GLY A 513 -24.21 -23.68 -12.76
C GLY A 513 -23.96 -23.28 -14.23
N CYS A 514 -23.64 -22.01 -14.51
CA CYS A 514 -23.62 -21.49 -15.89
C CYS A 514 -22.26 -21.58 -16.63
N VAL A 515 -21.15 -21.92 -15.97
CA VAL A 515 -19.83 -21.98 -16.65
C VAL A 515 -19.73 -23.17 -17.61
N SER A 516 -20.58 -24.19 -17.46
CA SER A 516 -20.66 -25.34 -18.37
C SER A 516 -21.58 -25.15 -19.59
N ASN A 517 -22.38 -24.07 -19.66
CA ASN A 517 -23.30 -23.81 -20.79
C ASN A 517 -22.91 -22.59 -21.66
N ALA A 518 -21.77 -21.93 -21.39
CA ALA A 518 -21.35 -20.71 -22.09
C ALA A 518 -20.79 -20.92 -23.51
N VAL A 519 -20.93 -22.11 -24.10
CA VAL A 519 -20.48 -22.40 -25.48
C VAL A 519 -21.66 -22.39 -26.48
N GLY A 520 -22.89 -22.13 -26.04
CA GLY A 520 -24.04 -21.97 -26.92
C GLY A 520 -24.35 -20.51 -27.26
N CYS A 521 -23.55 -19.84 -28.10
CA CYS A 521 -23.92 -18.54 -28.68
C CYS A 521 -25.13 -18.64 -29.64
N ASP A 522 -25.61 -19.86 -29.94
CA ASP A 522 -26.67 -20.11 -30.91
C ASP A 522 -28.08 -19.69 -30.46
N ASN A 523 -28.27 -19.33 -29.17
CA ASN A 523 -29.58 -18.99 -28.61
C ASN A 523 -29.77 -17.52 -28.22
N VAL A 524 -28.87 -16.61 -28.60
CA VAL A 524 -29.25 -15.18 -28.69
C VAL A 524 -30.07 -15.03 -29.98
N GLN A 525 -31.26 -15.63 -29.98
CA GLN A 525 -32.24 -15.37 -31.02
C GLN A 525 -32.57 -13.88 -30.93
N CYS A 526 -32.20 -13.13 -31.97
CA CYS A 526 -32.64 -11.77 -32.20
C CYS A 526 -34.16 -11.80 -32.46
N GLU A 527 -34.97 -12.06 -31.43
CA GLU A 527 -36.42 -11.98 -31.52
C GLU A 527 -36.83 -10.54 -31.87
N ALA A 528 -37.67 -10.45 -32.89
CA ALA A 528 -38.42 -9.29 -33.39
C ALA A 528 -37.74 -7.90 -33.27
N VAL A 529 -37.17 -7.47 -34.40
CA VAL A 529 -36.78 -6.08 -34.71
C VAL A 529 -37.94 -5.11 -34.38
N GLY A 530 -37.92 -4.50 -33.20
CA GLY A 530 -38.88 -3.45 -32.86
C GLY A 530 -39.01 -3.10 -31.37
N ALA A 531 -38.93 -4.11 -30.49
CA ALA A 531 -39.02 -3.86 -29.05
C ALA A 531 -37.68 -3.33 -28.51
N LEU A 532 -37.74 -2.29 -27.66
CA LEU A 532 -36.58 -1.84 -26.89
C LEU A 532 -36.28 -2.89 -25.82
N PRO A 533 -35.00 -3.15 -25.49
CA PRO A 533 -34.66 -3.93 -24.31
C PRO A 533 -35.31 -3.32 -23.07
N GLU A 534 -35.69 -4.17 -22.10
CA GLU A 534 -36.15 -3.72 -20.80
C GLU A 534 -35.16 -2.72 -20.19
N GLY A 535 -35.67 -1.73 -19.47
CA GLY A 535 -34.85 -0.68 -18.87
C GLY A 535 -34.47 0.48 -19.81
N PHE A 536 -34.96 0.53 -21.05
CA PHE A 536 -34.77 1.66 -21.96
C PHE A 536 -36.09 2.27 -22.45
N VAL A 537 -36.09 3.59 -22.65
CA VAL A 537 -37.25 4.35 -23.12
C VAL A 537 -36.83 5.31 -24.23
N LYS A 538 -37.58 5.35 -25.34
CA LYS A 538 -37.36 6.35 -26.40
C LYS A 538 -37.79 7.71 -25.90
N TRP A 539 -37.02 8.74 -26.28
CA TRP A 539 -37.36 10.11 -25.88
C TRP A 539 -38.69 10.60 -26.47
N ALA A 540 -38.99 10.22 -27.72
CA ALA A 540 -40.26 10.56 -28.37
C ALA A 540 -41.47 10.07 -27.57
N ASP A 541 -41.40 8.84 -27.03
CA ASP A 541 -42.47 8.24 -26.25
C ASP A 541 -42.68 8.94 -24.87
N ILE A 542 -41.70 9.70 -24.39
CA ILE A 542 -41.80 10.46 -23.13
C ILE A 542 -42.44 11.83 -23.35
N GLN A 543 -42.12 12.50 -24.46
CA GLN A 543 -42.63 13.86 -24.74
C GLN A 543 -44.15 13.89 -24.91
N GLU A 544 -44.76 12.78 -25.34
CA GLU A 544 -46.21 12.68 -25.50
C GLU A 544 -46.95 12.56 -24.16
N ASP A 545 -46.25 12.28 -23.06
CA ASP A 545 -46.84 12.09 -21.74
C ASP A 545 -46.29 13.10 -20.73
N GLU A 546 -46.89 14.30 -20.75
CA GLU A 546 -46.56 15.47 -19.91
C GLU A 546 -46.59 15.16 -18.40
N LEU A 547 -47.32 14.10 -17.97
CA LEU A 547 -47.37 13.65 -16.58
C LEU A 547 -46.18 12.76 -16.17
N LEU A 548 -45.38 12.29 -17.12
CA LEU A 548 -44.28 11.33 -16.89
C LEU A 548 -42.87 11.90 -16.98
N GLU A 549 -42.72 13.14 -17.43
CA GLU A 549 -41.40 13.77 -17.69
C GLU A 549 -40.48 13.82 -16.45
N GLY A 550 -41.05 13.80 -15.24
CA GLY A 550 -40.31 14.02 -14.00
C GLY A 550 -39.57 12.82 -13.41
N GLY A 551 -39.81 11.59 -13.88
CA GLY A 551 -39.37 10.40 -13.12
C GLY A 551 -38.95 9.18 -13.92
N ARG A 552 -39.21 9.09 -15.23
CA ARG A 552 -38.88 7.86 -15.99
C ARG A 552 -37.46 7.79 -16.50
N VAL A 553 -36.75 8.90 -16.68
CA VAL A 553 -35.38 8.88 -17.24
C VAL A 553 -34.34 8.94 -16.13
N ARG A 554 -33.39 7.99 -16.16
CA ARG A 554 -32.19 8.01 -15.32
C ARG A 554 -31.12 8.88 -15.97
N TRP A 555 -31.06 10.14 -15.57
CA TRP A 555 -29.98 11.05 -15.96
C TRP A 555 -28.66 10.69 -15.29
N ALA A 556 -27.56 10.94 -15.97
CA ALA A 556 -26.25 10.76 -15.35
C ALA A 556 -26.00 11.86 -14.31
N ASN A 557 -25.70 11.45 -13.07
CA ASN A 557 -25.27 12.36 -12.03
C ASN A 557 -23.91 12.98 -12.38
N VAL A 558 -23.69 14.20 -11.89
CA VAL A 558 -22.36 14.82 -11.83
C VAL A 558 -21.41 13.83 -11.15
N LYS A 559 -20.21 13.63 -11.73
CA LYS A 559 -19.23 12.68 -11.18
C LYS A 559 -18.96 13.00 -9.70
N SER A 560 -18.81 12.00 -8.83
CA SER A 560 -18.47 12.26 -7.41
C SER A 560 -17.06 12.86 -7.24
N VAL A 561 -16.89 13.70 -6.22
CA VAL A 561 -15.63 14.39 -5.93
C VAL A 561 -14.48 13.41 -5.74
N GLU A 562 -14.70 12.32 -5.00
CA GLU A 562 -13.70 11.29 -4.74
C GLU A 562 -13.22 10.63 -6.03
N ARG A 563 -14.14 10.36 -6.96
CA ARG A 563 -13.83 9.77 -8.26
C ARG A 563 -13.08 10.74 -9.16
N SER A 564 -13.37 12.03 -9.07
CA SER A 564 -12.65 13.10 -9.78
C SER A 564 -11.21 13.25 -9.25
N ILE A 565 -11.03 13.27 -7.91
CA ILE A 565 -9.70 13.29 -7.27
C ILE A 565 -8.89 12.05 -7.67
N GLU A 566 -9.49 10.87 -7.60
CA GLU A 566 -8.85 9.61 -8.00
C GLU A 566 -8.40 9.66 -9.46
N LYS A 567 -9.27 10.11 -10.37
CA LYS A 567 -8.98 10.21 -11.80
C LYS A 567 -7.88 11.24 -12.08
N SER A 568 -7.96 12.45 -11.53
CA SER A 568 -6.96 13.50 -11.75
C SER A 568 -5.59 13.11 -11.19
N THR A 569 -5.55 12.56 -9.96
CA THR A 569 -4.29 12.12 -9.33
C THR A 569 -3.61 11.02 -10.13
N ARG A 570 -4.38 10.12 -10.72
CA ARG A 570 -3.86 8.94 -11.40
C ARG A 570 -3.51 9.19 -12.86
N SER A 571 -4.37 9.90 -13.60
CA SER A 571 -4.25 10.05 -15.05
C SER A 571 -3.69 11.41 -15.49
N TYR A 572 -3.78 12.45 -14.65
CA TYR A 572 -3.47 13.82 -15.04
C TYR A 572 -2.46 14.51 -14.12
N GLY A 573 -1.76 13.76 -13.25
CA GLY A 573 -0.74 14.33 -12.38
C GLY A 573 -1.28 15.36 -11.37
N LYS A 574 -2.55 15.23 -10.98
CA LYS A 574 -3.32 16.20 -10.16
C LYS A 574 -3.74 17.49 -10.88
N ASP A 575 -3.53 17.58 -12.19
CA ASP A 575 -4.12 18.64 -12.99
C ASP A 575 -5.62 18.36 -13.17
N VAL A 576 -6.45 19.23 -12.60
CA VAL A 576 -7.92 19.09 -12.67
C VAL A 576 -8.49 19.62 -13.98
N SER A 577 -7.76 20.48 -14.70
CA SER A 577 -8.22 21.06 -15.98
C SER A 577 -8.44 20.01 -17.08
N HIS A 578 -7.85 18.82 -16.92
CA HIS A 578 -8.04 17.67 -17.81
C HIS A 578 -9.27 16.80 -17.46
N LEU A 579 -10.02 17.12 -16.42
CA LEU A 579 -11.26 16.42 -16.05
C LEU A 579 -12.45 16.88 -16.91
N VAL A 580 -12.55 16.31 -18.10
CA VAL A 580 -13.55 16.65 -19.12
C VAL A 580 -14.89 15.89 -19.03
N ASP A 581 -15.08 15.09 -17.97
CA ASP A 581 -16.23 14.20 -17.82
C ASP A 581 -16.90 14.33 -16.45
N ILE A 582 -16.84 15.52 -15.83
CA ILE A 582 -17.54 15.83 -14.58
C ILE A 582 -19.04 15.98 -14.85
N CYS A 583 -19.39 16.83 -15.82
CA CYS A 583 -20.73 16.91 -16.42
C CYS A 583 -20.77 15.98 -17.65
N ARG A 584 -21.68 15.01 -17.66
CA ARG A 584 -21.76 14.02 -18.74
C ARG A 584 -23.16 13.47 -18.91
N GLN A 585 -23.50 13.01 -20.11
CA GLN A 585 -24.76 12.31 -20.41
C GLN A 585 -24.53 11.14 -21.37
N SER A 586 -25.53 10.28 -21.53
CA SER A 586 -25.48 9.14 -22.46
C SER A 586 -26.74 9.04 -23.29
N ILE A 587 -26.59 8.67 -24.57
CA ILE A 587 -27.69 8.42 -25.51
C ILE A 587 -27.50 7.01 -26.09
N TYR A 588 -28.59 6.24 -26.17
CA TYR A 588 -28.56 4.86 -26.60
C TYR A 588 -29.32 4.66 -27.91
N PHE A 589 -28.80 3.83 -28.80
CA PHE A 589 -29.38 3.56 -30.13
C PHE A 589 -29.48 2.06 -30.41
N SER A 590 -30.51 1.64 -31.14
CA SER A 590 -30.64 0.27 -31.62
C SER A 590 -29.71 -0.06 -32.79
N SER A 591 -29.30 0.97 -33.57
CA SER A 591 -28.48 0.83 -34.78
C SER A 591 -27.34 1.84 -34.83
N VAL A 592 -26.28 1.51 -35.56
CA VAL A 592 -25.15 2.42 -35.82
C VAL A 592 -25.56 3.59 -36.72
N ALA A 593 -26.57 3.39 -37.58
CA ALA A 593 -27.15 4.49 -38.35
C ALA A 593 -27.72 5.60 -37.43
N GLY A 594 -28.40 5.22 -36.35
CA GLY A 594 -28.85 6.17 -35.32
C GLY A 594 -27.70 6.90 -34.62
N VAL A 595 -26.62 6.18 -34.32
CA VAL A 595 -25.38 6.77 -33.77
C VAL A 595 -24.79 7.83 -34.71
N ALA A 596 -24.71 7.54 -36.01
CA ALA A 596 -24.21 8.46 -37.02
C ALA A 596 -25.12 9.69 -37.20
N ALA A 597 -26.45 9.49 -37.23
CA ALA A 597 -27.42 10.58 -37.29
C ALA A 597 -27.34 11.51 -36.07
N CYS A 598 -27.15 10.93 -34.88
CA CYS A 598 -26.94 11.69 -33.65
C CYS A 598 -25.64 12.51 -33.69
N LEU A 599 -24.51 11.90 -34.12
CA LEU A 599 -23.25 12.62 -34.28
C LEU A 599 -23.38 13.78 -35.27
N ALA A 600 -24.06 13.57 -36.40
CA ALA A 600 -24.32 14.61 -37.39
C ALA A 600 -25.18 15.74 -36.80
N SER A 601 -26.21 15.41 -36.01
CA SER A 601 -27.05 16.38 -35.31
C SER A 601 -26.25 17.23 -34.33
N ILE A 602 -25.37 16.60 -33.53
CA ILE A 602 -24.47 17.30 -32.61
C ILE A 602 -23.49 18.20 -33.36
N SER A 603 -22.91 17.73 -34.48
CA SER A 603 -21.94 18.53 -35.25
C SER A 603 -22.56 19.72 -35.98
N ASN A 604 -23.85 19.63 -36.32
CA ASN A 604 -24.59 20.69 -36.99
C ASN A 604 -25.28 21.65 -36.01
N ASP A 605 -25.28 21.36 -34.70
CA ASP A 605 -25.86 22.24 -33.69
C ASP A 605 -25.01 23.53 -33.57
N PRO A 606 -25.57 24.71 -33.86
CA PRO A 606 -24.82 25.97 -33.87
C PRO A 606 -24.32 26.38 -32.48
N ASP A 607 -24.92 25.84 -31.41
CA ASP A 607 -24.51 26.12 -30.03
C ASP A 607 -23.42 25.15 -29.54
N VAL A 608 -23.01 24.18 -30.36
CA VAL A 608 -22.02 23.18 -29.96
C VAL A 608 -20.63 23.56 -30.48
N ARG A 609 -19.63 23.38 -29.62
CA ARG A 609 -18.22 23.42 -29.99
C ARG A 609 -17.57 22.09 -29.62
N LEU A 610 -17.39 21.22 -30.60
CA LEU A 610 -16.68 19.96 -30.44
C LEU A 610 -15.23 20.22 -29.98
N ALA A 611 -14.77 19.46 -29.00
CA ALA A 611 -13.41 19.53 -28.46
C ALA A 611 -12.61 18.26 -28.76
N ARG A 612 -13.24 17.08 -28.64
CA ARG A 612 -12.61 15.78 -28.94
C ARG A 612 -13.68 14.75 -29.28
N ILE A 613 -13.36 13.85 -30.20
CA ILE A 613 -14.15 12.64 -30.45
C ILE A 613 -13.24 11.43 -30.19
N LYS A 614 -13.74 10.47 -29.42
CA LYS A 614 -13.12 9.16 -29.20
C LYS A 614 -14.06 8.10 -29.76
N ASN A 615 -13.72 7.59 -30.94
CA ASN A 615 -14.48 6.55 -31.62
C ASN A 615 -13.95 5.17 -31.24
N ARG A 616 -14.75 4.37 -30.52
CA ARG A 616 -14.45 2.96 -30.26
C ARG A 616 -15.28 1.99 -31.13
N PHE A 617 -16.07 2.51 -32.05
CA PHE A 617 -16.71 1.72 -33.11
C PHE A 617 -15.79 1.51 -34.31
N ASP A 618 -14.57 2.06 -34.29
CA ASP A 618 -13.56 1.79 -35.31
C ASP A 618 -13.23 0.27 -35.31
N PRO A 619 -13.39 -0.43 -36.46
CA PRO A 619 -13.02 -1.83 -36.59
C PRO A 619 -11.54 -2.08 -36.29
N ASP A 620 -10.68 -1.09 -36.54
CA ASP A 620 -9.22 -1.21 -36.34
C ASP A 620 -8.81 -0.97 -34.88
N LEU A 621 -9.75 -0.61 -33.99
CA LEU A 621 -9.46 -0.45 -32.56
C LEU A 621 -9.17 -1.80 -31.90
N ASP A 622 -8.05 -1.88 -31.19
CA ASP A 622 -7.77 -2.99 -30.27
C ASP A 622 -8.79 -3.01 -29.11
N SER A 623 -9.70 -3.97 -29.15
CA SER A 623 -10.74 -4.13 -28.13
C SER A 623 -10.16 -4.56 -26.77
N ALA A 624 -8.92 -5.06 -26.71
CA ALA A 624 -8.27 -5.41 -25.44
C ALA A 624 -8.03 -4.20 -24.53
N GLU A 625 -7.86 -3.00 -25.10
CA GLU A 625 -7.68 -1.76 -24.32
C GLU A 625 -8.95 -1.35 -23.55
N SER A 626 -10.13 -1.73 -24.05
CA SER A 626 -11.42 -1.39 -23.46
C SER A 626 -12.15 -2.60 -22.88
N ALA A 627 -11.50 -3.77 -22.79
CA ALA A 627 -12.16 -5.02 -22.42
C ALA A 627 -13.38 -5.33 -23.30
N GLY A 628 -13.26 -5.11 -24.61
CA GLY A 628 -14.34 -5.30 -25.57
C GLY A 628 -15.32 -4.13 -25.65
N TYR A 629 -15.37 -3.24 -24.65
CA TYR A 629 -16.36 -2.17 -24.59
C TYR A 629 -16.22 -1.17 -25.75
N ARG A 630 -17.31 -0.94 -26.49
CA ARG A 630 -17.37 -0.01 -27.64
C ARG A 630 -18.44 1.06 -27.42
N ASN A 631 -18.07 2.31 -27.68
CA ASN A 631 -18.94 3.48 -27.67
C ASN A 631 -18.30 4.63 -28.47
N LEU A 632 -19.06 5.69 -28.69
CA LEU A 632 -18.55 6.96 -29.18
C LEU A 632 -18.60 7.96 -28.03
N ALA A 633 -17.46 8.51 -27.61
CA ALA A 633 -17.40 9.53 -26.57
C ALA A 633 -17.00 10.88 -27.17
N ILE A 634 -17.82 11.90 -26.93
CA ILE A 634 -17.67 13.24 -27.49
C ILE A 634 -17.46 14.21 -26.35
N ASN A 635 -16.33 14.91 -26.36
CA ASN A 635 -16.12 16.06 -25.49
C ASN A 635 -16.52 17.31 -26.27
N LEU A 636 -17.39 18.12 -25.68
CA LEU A 636 -17.90 19.33 -26.31
C LEU A 636 -18.10 20.45 -25.29
N ARG A 637 -18.28 21.67 -25.79
CA ARG A 637 -18.71 22.84 -25.02
C ARG A 637 -20.02 23.35 -25.60
N LEU A 638 -20.85 23.93 -24.74
CA LEU A 638 -22.11 24.56 -25.11
C LEU A 638 -21.93 26.08 -25.08
N ASP A 639 -22.04 26.71 -26.24
CA ASP A 639 -21.90 28.14 -26.50
C ASP A 639 -23.27 28.76 -26.79
N THR A 640 -24.20 28.61 -25.83
CA THR A 640 -25.54 29.20 -25.90
C THR A 640 -25.51 30.61 -25.28
N ALA A 641 -26.60 31.37 -25.41
CA ALA A 641 -26.75 32.61 -24.65
C ALA A 641 -26.78 32.35 -23.13
N GLU A 642 -27.42 31.26 -22.72
CA GLU A 642 -27.55 30.87 -21.31
C GLU A 642 -26.21 30.47 -20.68
N THR A 643 -25.39 29.67 -21.36
CA THR A 643 -24.08 29.28 -20.82
C THR A 643 -23.13 30.46 -20.73
N ARG A 644 -23.20 31.41 -21.68
CA ARG A 644 -22.45 32.69 -21.62
C ARG A 644 -22.91 33.58 -20.48
N ALA A 645 -24.23 33.65 -20.22
CA ALA A 645 -24.76 34.42 -19.10
C ALA A 645 -24.31 33.84 -17.75
N LEU A 646 -24.15 32.52 -17.66
CA LEU A 646 -23.66 31.82 -16.47
C LEU A 646 -22.12 31.76 -16.38
N GLY A 647 -21.37 32.17 -17.41
CA GLY A 647 -19.91 32.06 -17.45
C GLY A 647 -19.40 30.61 -17.48
N VAL A 648 -20.18 29.67 -18.03
CA VAL A 648 -19.86 28.24 -18.12
C VAL A 648 -19.68 27.73 -19.54
N GLU A 649 -19.70 28.62 -20.55
CA GLU A 649 -19.57 28.28 -21.97
C GLU A 649 -18.22 27.64 -22.33
N ILE A 650 -17.21 27.82 -21.48
CA ILE A 650 -15.88 27.22 -21.65
C ILE A 650 -15.77 25.82 -21.04
N HIS A 651 -16.73 25.41 -20.19
CA HIS A 651 -16.70 24.12 -19.51
C HIS A 651 -16.91 22.97 -20.51
N VAL A 652 -16.07 21.95 -20.42
CA VAL A 652 -16.14 20.77 -21.30
C VAL A 652 -16.99 19.70 -20.63
N CYS A 653 -18.03 19.25 -21.32
CA CYS A 653 -18.83 18.10 -20.92
C CYS A 653 -18.62 16.91 -21.87
N GLU A 654 -18.98 15.71 -21.41
CA GLU A 654 -18.87 14.46 -22.16
C GLU A 654 -20.26 13.91 -22.54
N VAL A 655 -20.47 13.61 -23.82
CA VAL A 655 -21.64 12.88 -24.31
C VAL A 655 -21.18 11.51 -24.79
N GLN A 656 -21.73 10.45 -24.21
CA GLN A 656 -21.47 9.08 -24.66
C GLN A 656 -22.63 8.58 -25.51
N ILE A 657 -22.33 8.07 -26.69
CA ILE A 657 -23.30 7.43 -27.57
C ILE A 657 -23.00 5.93 -27.62
N LEU A 658 -23.99 5.12 -27.29
CA LEU A 658 -23.86 3.66 -27.15
C LEU A 658 -24.89 2.93 -27.98
N LEU A 659 -24.59 1.68 -28.33
CA LEU A 659 -25.59 0.76 -28.87
C LEU A 659 -26.31 0.05 -27.71
N LEU A 660 -27.62 -0.14 -27.85
CA LEU A 660 -28.48 -0.77 -26.84
C LEU A 660 -27.97 -2.16 -26.45
N HIS A 661 -27.58 -2.99 -27.42
CA HIS A 661 -27.02 -4.32 -27.15
C HIS A 661 -25.69 -4.26 -26.38
N MET A 662 -24.87 -3.22 -26.57
CA MET A 662 -23.65 -3.03 -25.78
C MET A 662 -23.97 -2.54 -24.37
N ALA A 663 -25.00 -1.70 -24.24
CA ALA A 663 -25.47 -1.20 -22.96
C ALA A 663 -26.12 -2.30 -22.11
N ALA A 664 -26.83 -3.25 -22.73
CA ALA A 664 -27.42 -4.40 -22.05
C ALA A 664 -26.36 -5.30 -21.37
N ILE A 665 -25.16 -5.43 -21.95
CA ILE A 665 -24.04 -6.15 -21.31
C ILE A 665 -23.44 -5.33 -20.15
N LYS A 666 -23.53 -4.00 -20.22
CA LYS A 666 -22.92 -3.08 -19.25
C LYS A 666 -23.72 -3.05 -17.95
N ASN A 667 -23.52 -4.06 -17.11
CA ASN A 667 -24.02 -4.07 -15.74
C ASN A 667 -23.01 -3.45 -14.74
N ASN A 668 -23.49 -3.12 -13.55
CA ASN A 668 -22.65 -2.55 -12.49
C ASN A 668 -21.52 -3.48 -12.05
N GLU A 669 -21.70 -4.80 -12.18
CA GLU A 669 -20.66 -5.79 -11.86
C GLU A 669 -19.51 -5.77 -12.87
N GLY A 670 -19.81 -5.75 -14.16
CA GLY A 670 -18.84 -5.63 -15.25
C GLY A 670 -18.03 -4.35 -15.12
N HIS A 671 -18.67 -3.24 -14.76
CA HIS A 671 -17.95 -2.00 -14.46
C HIS A 671 -17.02 -2.13 -13.24
N LYS A 672 -17.46 -2.79 -12.16
CA LYS A 672 -16.61 -3.08 -10.99
C LYS A 672 -15.42 -3.98 -11.36
N LYS A 673 -15.63 -5.03 -12.17
CA LYS A 673 -14.59 -5.93 -12.68
C LYS A 673 -13.58 -5.18 -13.53
N TYR A 674 -14.04 -4.35 -14.46
CA TYR A 674 -13.19 -3.49 -15.29
C TYR A 674 -12.36 -2.51 -14.45
N ILE A 675 -12.98 -1.85 -13.46
CA ILE A 675 -12.25 -0.97 -12.53
C ILE A 675 -11.17 -1.74 -11.77
N LEU A 676 -11.49 -2.94 -11.28
CA LEU A 676 -10.55 -3.79 -10.56
C LEU A 676 -9.36 -4.17 -11.46
N PHE A 677 -9.62 -4.64 -12.67
CA PHE A 677 -8.60 -5.01 -13.64
C PHE A 677 -7.71 -3.84 -14.04
N ARG A 678 -8.30 -2.68 -14.34
CA ARG A 678 -7.53 -1.47 -14.65
C ARG A 678 -6.65 -1.05 -13.48
N ASN A 679 -7.18 -1.07 -12.26
CA ASN A 679 -6.41 -0.75 -11.06
C ASN A 679 -5.29 -1.77 -10.80
N LEU A 680 -5.50 -3.05 -11.13
CA LEU A 680 -4.48 -4.10 -11.04
C LEU A 680 -3.32 -3.88 -12.02
N ARG A 681 -3.60 -3.32 -13.21
CA ARG A 681 -2.58 -2.93 -14.21
C ARG A 681 -1.79 -1.68 -13.82
N GLY A 682 -2.25 -0.94 -12.81
CA GLY A 682 -1.61 0.29 -12.36
C GLY A 682 -1.89 1.51 -13.25
N GLU A 683 -2.87 1.40 -14.16
CA GLU A 683 -3.47 2.48 -14.96
C GLU A 683 -4.53 3.26 -14.18
#